data_AF-A0A812MJT0-F1
#
_entry.id   AF-A0A812MJT0-F1
#
_cell.length_a   1.000
_cell.length_b   1.000
_cell.length_c   1.000
_cell.angle_alpha   90.00
_cell.angle_beta   90.00
_cell.angle_gamma   90.00
#
_symmetry.space_group_name_H-M   'P 1'
#
loop_
_entity.id
_entity.type
_entity.pdbx_description
1 polymer ?
#
loop_
_entity_poly.entity_id
_entity_poly.type
_entity_poly.pdbx_seq_one_letter_code
_entity_poly.pdbx_strand_id
1 'polypeptide(L)'
;MRYRPLEPEMVLQLFGAKFRQWHLSTQSGGKRDLVAPYPDQEPKLREVELYEQAEWARGRISLLDYLRKTTAEGKICHWLKKKHVQSGGGATLEDFAANYVMQGEKVVAAETVSKFNDRYFGQWLMLHVPFEEATDFCVPEHVAQRLPEAHKYFAMAILCEHPAAQAMWQDDEKIRAELKMEAHTKDHVDTILAMIRAHRGLLQEYLDGTLDAREDRQTQEKCRSKTKTCKKKAGPVDASKFNRQQLRFKELVDSAVDRALAIEDAEDEGEADRLRQEAKDSKANVCLGPPGTGKTTVVFSCIDRALTKGGKVLMALPTAQLASRMKARYGHKIDIDTCHAAFGLHESAEHGEASLLSVYSLIVVDELSQLDMVNFDRILRLWAAAERTPALALLGDRYQMPGMGEKRPWHSRLWNTMCYRVALHKMYRCKDKVHAKLLATLRTGKPNAKLLRQLRKKMAWRPPGRPTVKGLQKLLKSKPNTTILTCTRRGAAVVNGTALKALFPKYPPSATLPADVDSNPENYAQGKLKPPAELQPSTMPVYKGMRVYLTRNVRKDVDFVNGMEATVLKYDDNTGGLLVRTATGFVVSVWPWTDPERGGLVYYPVRPGYASTILKFQGAELPHVVVYLDAPKVPAAAYTAISRVGYYKDFLLAGILTEDHFTPAK
;
A
#
# COMPACT_ATOMS: atom_id res chain seq x y z
N MET A 1 -36.45 -12.47 9.21
CA MET A 1 -37.11 -12.41 7.90
C MET A 1 -36.38 -13.37 6.96
N ARG A 2 -37.12 -14.23 6.26
CA ARG A 2 -36.60 -15.36 5.47
C ARG A 2 -35.63 -14.93 4.36
N TYR A 3 -34.49 -15.62 4.32
CA TYR A 3 -33.52 -15.67 3.22
C TYR A 3 -34.23 -15.83 1.86
N ARG A 4 -34.00 -14.90 0.91
CA ARG A 4 -34.52 -14.97 -0.47
C ARG A 4 -33.33 -14.98 -1.46
N PRO A 5 -32.79 -16.17 -1.80
CA PRO A 5 -31.57 -16.28 -2.62
C PRO A 5 -31.87 -16.28 -4.13
N LEU A 6 -32.74 -15.38 -4.61
CA LEU A 6 -33.24 -15.42 -6.00
C LEU A 6 -32.93 -14.16 -6.83
N GLU A 7 -32.10 -13.24 -6.33
CA GLU A 7 -31.56 -12.19 -7.19
C GLU A 7 -30.29 -12.69 -7.91
N PRO A 8 -30.27 -12.71 -9.26
CA PRO A 8 -29.15 -13.23 -10.06
C PRO A 8 -27.80 -12.56 -9.79
N GLU A 9 -27.80 -11.33 -9.24
CA GLU A 9 -26.59 -10.61 -8.86
C GLU A 9 -25.89 -11.21 -7.63
N MET A 10 -26.64 -11.66 -6.62
CA MET A 10 -26.08 -12.33 -5.43
C MET A 10 -25.40 -13.66 -5.78
N VAL A 11 -26.00 -14.36 -6.75
CA VAL A 11 -25.45 -15.57 -7.36
C VAL A 11 -24.06 -15.22 -7.89
N LEU A 12 -23.91 -14.26 -8.80
CA LEU A 12 -22.60 -13.90 -9.40
C LEU A 12 -21.52 -13.45 -8.42
N GLN A 13 -21.88 -12.75 -7.35
CA GLN A 13 -20.90 -12.32 -6.34
C GLN A 13 -20.37 -13.49 -5.49
N LEU A 14 -21.20 -14.52 -5.25
CA LEU A 14 -20.75 -15.80 -4.69
C LEU A 14 -19.88 -16.59 -5.69
N PHE A 15 -20.08 -16.40 -7.01
CA PHE A 15 -19.30 -17.08 -8.07
C PHE A 15 -17.97 -16.39 -8.42
N GLY A 16 -17.83 -15.08 -8.15
CA GLY A 16 -16.72 -14.23 -8.62
C GLY A 16 -15.34 -14.52 -8.06
N ALA A 17 -15.19 -15.47 -7.14
CA ALA A 17 -13.90 -15.73 -6.51
C ALA A 17 -13.16 -16.99 -6.99
N LYS A 18 -13.78 -18.15 -7.31
CA LYS A 18 -13.00 -19.42 -7.25
C LYS A 18 -13.32 -20.63 -8.15
N PHE A 19 -14.20 -20.62 -9.16
CA PHE A 19 -14.46 -21.88 -9.91
C PHE A 19 -14.48 -21.80 -11.45
N ARG A 20 -13.62 -22.62 -12.08
CA ARG A 20 -13.66 -23.07 -13.49
C ARG A 20 -14.67 -24.23 -13.72
N GLN A 21 -15.48 -24.62 -12.73
CA GLN A 21 -16.24 -25.88 -12.72
C GLN A 21 -17.76 -25.73 -12.52
N TRP A 22 -18.42 -24.79 -13.22
CA TRP A 22 -19.88 -24.85 -13.37
C TRP A 22 -20.24 -24.94 -14.85
N HIS A 23 -20.85 -26.06 -15.23
CA HIS A 23 -21.64 -26.17 -16.45
C HIS A 23 -23.04 -25.65 -16.14
N LEU A 24 -23.34 -24.41 -16.56
CA LEU A 24 -24.71 -23.94 -16.73
C LEU A 24 -25.38 -24.91 -17.71
N SER A 25 -26.48 -25.55 -17.30
CA SER A 25 -27.17 -26.57 -18.08
C SER A 25 -27.48 -26.05 -19.50
N THR A 26 -26.99 -26.80 -20.49
CA THR A 26 -27.36 -26.97 -21.93
C THR A 26 -28.05 -25.88 -22.77
N GLN A 27 -28.28 -24.66 -22.29
CA GLN A 27 -28.77 -23.50 -23.07
C GLN A 27 -27.89 -22.24 -22.92
N SER A 28 -26.84 -22.30 -22.09
CA SER A 28 -25.89 -21.20 -21.90
C SER A 28 -24.91 -21.10 -23.08
N GLY A 29 -25.12 -20.13 -23.98
CA GLY A 29 -24.30 -19.86 -25.18
C GLY A 29 -22.99 -19.10 -24.96
N GLY A 30 -22.33 -19.26 -23.81
CA GLY A 30 -20.98 -18.72 -23.55
C GLY A 30 -20.89 -17.71 -22.41
N LYS A 31 -19.66 -17.53 -21.90
CA LYS A 31 -19.28 -16.55 -20.88
C LYS A 31 -18.49 -15.42 -21.56
N ARG A 32 -18.80 -14.16 -21.24
CA ARG A 32 -18.03 -12.98 -21.66
C ARG A 32 -17.67 -12.17 -20.42
N ASP A 33 -16.39 -11.89 -20.25
CA ASP A 33 -15.90 -11.01 -19.18
C ASP A 33 -16.01 -9.56 -19.66
N LEU A 34 -16.53 -8.67 -18.80
CA LEU A 34 -16.61 -7.24 -19.05
C LEU A 34 -16.02 -6.49 -17.85
N VAL A 35 -14.96 -5.73 -18.09
CA VAL A 35 -14.48 -4.74 -17.13
C VAL A 35 -15.35 -3.49 -17.28
N ALA A 36 -15.94 -3.02 -16.19
CA ALA A 36 -16.85 -1.88 -16.22
C ALA A 36 -16.14 -0.62 -16.76
N PRO A 37 -16.74 0.10 -17.73
CA PRO A 37 -16.18 1.34 -18.27
C PRO A 37 -16.29 2.49 -17.28
N TYR A 38 -15.56 3.58 -17.52
CA TYR A 38 -15.72 4.85 -16.82
C TYR A 38 -15.90 6.01 -17.83
N PRO A 39 -16.51 7.15 -17.42
CA PRO A 39 -17.03 8.18 -18.34
C PRO A 39 -16.07 8.72 -19.41
N ASP A 40 -14.83 9.00 -19.04
CA ASP A 40 -13.78 9.60 -19.89
C ASP A 40 -12.72 8.57 -20.31
N GLN A 41 -13.10 7.29 -20.41
CA GLN A 41 -12.18 6.23 -20.81
C GLN A 41 -11.82 6.29 -22.29
N GLU A 42 -10.52 6.35 -22.58
CA GLU A 42 -9.98 6.22 -23.94
C GLU A 42 -9.00 5.04 -24.06
N PRO A 43 -9.14 4.17 -25.08
CA PRO A 43 -10.22 4.15 -26.07
C PRO A 43 -11.57 3.73 -25.45
N LYS A 44 -12.67 4.19 -26.05
CA LYS A 44 -14.03 3.81 -25.66
C LYS A 44 -14.22 2.31 -25.88
N LEU A 45 -14.90 1.64 -24.95
CA LEU A 45 -15.22 0.22 -25.11
C LEU A 45 -16.31 0.05 -26.17
N ARG A 46 -16.19 -1.01 -26.99
CA ARG A 46 -17.14 -1.33 -28.06
C ARG A 46 -18.59 -1.41 -27.55
N GLU A 47 -18.80 -1.93 -26.35
CA GLU A 47 -20.11 -2.03 -25.71
C GLU A 47 -20.74 -0.66 -25.45
N VAL A 48 -19.93 0.33 -25.08
CA VAL A 48 -20.38 1.70 -24.85
C VAL A 48 -20.73 2.34 -26.20
N GLU A 49 -19.90 2.16 -27.22
CA GLU A 49 -20.19 2.64 -28.59
C GLU A 49 -21.51 2.08 -29.13
N LEU A 50 -21.75 0.78 -28.95
CA LEU A 50 -22.99 0.13 -29.37
C LEU A 50 -24.22 0.62 -28.58
N TYR A 51 -24.05 0.96 -27.30
CA TYR A 51 -25.10 1.53 -26.48
C TYR A 51 -25.47 2.96 -26.92
N GLU A 52 -24.48 3.82 -27.14
CA GLU A 52 -24.69 5.22 -27.58
C GLU A 52 -25.30 5.30 -29.00
N GLN A 53 -25.06 4.29 -29.84
CA GLN A 53 -25.68 4.15 -31.16
C GLN A 53 -27.10 3.60 -31.12
N ALA A 54 -27.53 2.99 -30.01
CA ALA A 54 -28.84 2.37 -29.88
C ALA A 54 -29.89 3.39 -29.39
N GLU A 55 -30.59 4.05 -30.31
CA GLU A 55 -31.58 5.10 -30.00
C GLU A 55 -32.70 4.65 -29.06
N TRP A 56 -33.07 3.36 -29.10
CA TRP A 56 -34.08 2.80 -28.20
C TRP A 56 -33.60 2.66 -26.75
N ALA A 57 -32.28 2.67 -26.52
CA ALA A 57 -31.66 2.39 -25.23
C ALA A 57 -30.95 3.61 -24.62
N ARG A 58 -30.19 4.37 -25.42
CA ARG A 58 -29.43 5.54 -24.96
C ARG A 58 -30.35 6.54 -24.25
N GLY A 59 -29.96 7.00 -23.08
CA GLY A 59 -30.73 7.90 -22.21
C GLY A 59 -32.02 7.30 -21.61
N ARG A 60 -32.47 6.12 -22.05
CA ARG A 60 -33.73 5.49 -21.62
C ARG A 60 -33.54 4.36 -20.62
N ILE A 61 -32.52 3.52 -20.81
CA ILE A 61 -32.17 2.41 -19.92
C ILE A 61 -30.68 2.46 -19.59
N SER A 62 -30.27 1.85 -18.47
CA SER A 62 -28.86 1.81 -18.09
C SER A 62 -28.04 0.90 -19.02
N LEU A 63 -26.72 1.10 -19.08
CA LEU A 63 -25.82 0.23 -19.85
C LEU A 63 -25.91 -1.23 -19.37
N LEU A 64 -26.04 -1.45 -18.06
CA LEU A 64 -26.18 -2.80 -17.50
C LEU A 64 -27.45 -3.48 -18.02
N ASP A 65 -28.56 -2.75 -18.12
CA ASP A 65 -29.83 -3.27 -18.64
C ASP A 65 -29.78 -3.50 -20.16
N TYR A 66 -29.14 -2.59 -20.90
CA TYR A 66 -28.85 -2.78 -22.32
C TYR A 66 -28.07 -4.08 -22.57
N LEU A 67 -27.00 -4.33 -21.81
CA LEU A 67 -26.18 -5.54 -21.93
C LEU A 67 -26.98 -6.81 -21.62
N ARG A 68 -28.02 -6.74 -20.77
CA ARG A 68 -28.94 -7.85 -20.50
C ARG A 68 -29.92 -8.11 -21.64
N LYS A 69 -30.23 -7.08 -22.43
CA LYS A 69 -31.24 -7.12 -23.50
C LYS A 69 -30.65 -7.30 -24.90
N THR A 70 -29.33 -7.23 -25.06
CA THR A 70 -28.66 -7.30 -26.37
C THR A 70 -27.68 -8.47 -26.55
N THR A 71 -27.38 -8.79 -27.83
CA THR A 71 -26.31 -9.70 -28.24
C THR A 71 -24.94 -9.00 -28.24
N ALA A 72 -23.87 -9.73 -28.55
CA ALA A 72 -22.52 -9.17 -28.65
C ALA A 72 -22.38 -8.06 -29.71
N GLU A 73 -23.28 -8.04 -30.69
CA GLU A 73 -23.37 -7.06 -31.77
C GLU A 73 -24.35 -5.91 -31.45
N GLY A 74 -24.87 -5.82 -30.23
CA GLY A 74 -25.78 -4.75 -29.81
C GLY A 74 -27.24 -4.91 -30.28
N LYS A 75 -27.61 -6.07 -30.83
CA LYS A 75 -28.97 -6.34 -31.32
C LYS A 75 -29.86 -6.87 -30.19
N ILE A 76 -31.14 -6.47 -30.15
CA ILE A 76 -32.12 -6.98 -29.19
C ILE A 76 -32.18 -8.52 -29.24
N CYS A 77 -32.05 -9.16 -28.08
CA CYS A 77 -32.01 -10.62 -27.94
C CYS A 77 -33.27 -11.30 -28.48
N HIS A 78 -33.09 -12.50 -29.04
CA HIS A 78 -34.19 -13.29 -29.63
C HIS A 78 -35.29 -13.64 -28.62
N TRP A 79 -34.93 -13.95 -27.37
CA TRP A 79 -35.90 -14.28 -26.33
C TRP A 79 -36.84 -13.09 -26.02
N LEU A 80 -36.33 -11.85 -26.09
CA LEU A 80 -37.11 -10.65 -25.85
C LEU A 80 -38.07 -10.36 -27.00
N LYS A 81 -37.63 -10.60 -28.25
CA LYS A 81 -38.49 -10.57 -29.45
C LYS A 81 -39.65 -11.56 -29.34
N LYS A 82 -39.39 -12.78 -28.86
CA LYS A 82 -40.44 -13.78 -28.64
C LYS A 82 -41.46 -13.33 -27.59
N LYS A 83 -41.01 -12.72 -26.50
CA LYS A 83 -41.89 -12.15 -25.46
C LYS A 83 -42.74 -10.99 -25.98
N HIS A 84 -42.17 -10.12 -26.82
CA HIS A 84 -42.90 -9.03 -27.48
C HIS A 84 -44.07 -9.58 -28.32
N VAL A 85 -43.80 -10.55 -29.21
CA VAL A 85 -44.83 -11.20 -30.04
C VAL A 85 -45.92 -11.85 -29.18
N GLN A 86 -45.55 -12.48 -28.07
CA GLN A 86 -46.50 -13.12 -27.13
C GLN A 86 -47.34 -12.11 -26.34
N SER A 87 -46.83 -10.89 -26.11
CA SER A 87 -47.55 -9.86 -25.35
C SER A 87 -48.77 -9.31 -26.10
N GLY A 88 -48.81 -9.47 -27.44
CA GLY A 88 -49.91 -9.00 -28.29
C GLY A 88 -50.13 -7.47 -28.25
N GLY A 89 -49.24 -6.70 -27.63
CA GLY A 89 -49.39 -5.25 -27.47
C GLY A 89 -48.96 -4.45 -28.71
N GLY A 90 -49.58 -3.28 -28.92
CA GLY A 90 -49.28 -2.37 -30.04
C GLY A 90 -47.99 -1.55 -29.93
N ALA A 91 -47.15 -1.80 -28.91
CA ALA A 91 -45.87 -1.12 -28.74
C ALA A 91 -44.82 -1.63 -29.74
N THR A 92 -43.90 -0.75 -30.16
CA THR A 92 -42.75 -1.17 -30.98
C THR A 92 -41.86 -2.16 -30.21
N LEU A 93 -41.08 -2.98 -30.92
CA LEU A 93 -40.13 -3.89 -30.27
C LEU A 93 -39.15 -3.14 -29.36
N GLU A 94 -38.72 -1.96 -29.79
CA GLU A 94 -37.80 -1.08 -29.10
C GLU A 94 -38.39 -0.51 -27.80
N ASP A 95 -39.63 0.00 -27.86
CA ASP A 95 -40.32 0.47 -26.66
C ASP A 95 -40.66 -0.66 -25.70
N PHE A 96 -41.02 -1.83 -26.23
CA PHE A 96 -41.21 -3.02 -25.41
C PHE A 96 -39.91 -3.41 -24.71
N ALA A 97 -38.78 -3.41 -25.44
CA ALA A 97 -37.47 -3.75 -24.88
C ALA A 97 -37.02 -2.74 -23.80
N ALA A 98 -37.19 -1.44 -24.04
CA ALA A 98 -36.83 -0.40 -23.08
C ALA A 98 -37.61 -0.56 -21.76
N ASN A 99 -38.93 -0.82 -21.85
CA ASN A 99 -39.80 -0.95 -20.67
C ASN A 99 -39.82 -2.35 -20.04
N TYR A 100 -39.18 -3.34 -20.66
CA TYR A 100 -39.17 -4.70 -20.14
C TYR A 100 -38.36 -4.81 -18.85
N VAL A 101 -38.97 -5.30 -17.77
CA VAL A 101 -38.30 -5.53 -16.49
C VAL A 101 -37.68 -6.93 -16.48
N MET A 102 -36.35 -6.98 -16.34
CA MET A 102 -35.61 -8.24 -16.27
C MET A 102 -35.99 -9.05 -15.02
N GLN A 103 -36.15 -10.37 -15.18
CA GLN A 103 -36.42 -11.33 -14.10
C GLN A 103 -35.32 -12.41 -13.99
N GLY A 104 -34.15 -12.15 -14.59
CA GLY A 104 -33.01 -13.06 -14.58
C GLY A 104 -32.81 -13.86 -15.86
N GLU A 105 -33.46 -13.49 -16.96
CA GLU A 105 -33.32 -14.15 -18.27
C GLU A 105 -31.89 -14.09 -18.82
N LYS A 106 -31.17 -13.01 -18.53
CA LYS A 106 -29.75 -12.85 -18.81
C LYS A 106 -29.10 -12.11 -17.66
N VAL A 107 -27.95 -12.61 -17.22
CA VAL A 107 -27.18 -12.00 -16.14
C VAL A 107 -25.86 -11.45 -16.70
N VAL A 108 -25.43 -10.30 -16.19
CA VAL A 108 -24.19 -9.64 -16.57
C VAL A 108 -23.34 -9.48 -15.32
N ALA A 109 -22.13 -10.03 -15.34
CA ALA A 109 -21.12 -9.85 -14.30
C ALA A 109 -20.13 -8.79 -14.77
N ALA A 110 -20.31 -7.53 -14.33
CA ALA A 110 -19.36 -6.47 -14.62
C ALA A 110 -18.29 -6.42 -13.54
N GLU A 111 -17.02 -6.56 -13.93
CA GLU A 111 -15.90 -6.43 -13.00
C GLU A 111 -15.63 -4.94 -12.72
N THR A 112 -15.69 -4.55 -11.45
CA THR A 112 -15.41 -3.19 -11.00
C THR A 112 -14.16 -3.15 -10.12
N VAL A 113 -13.52 -2.00 -10.04
CA VAL A 113 -12.44 -1.78 -9.06
C VAL A 113 -13.02 -1.71 -7.64
N SER A 114 -12.16 -1.83 -6.63
CA SER A 114 -12.56 -1.66 -5.23
C SER A 114 -13.34 -0.36 -5.01
N LYS A 115 -14.39 -0.41 -4.18
CA LYS A 115 -15.19 0.75 -3.76
C LYS A 115 -14.38 1.86 -3.06
N PHE A 116 -13.17 1.55 -2.58
CA PHE A 116 -12.24 2.54 -2.05
C PHE A 116 -11.49 3.34 -3.14
N ASN A 117 -11.56 2.91 -4.39
CA ASN A 117 -10.94 3.58 -5.54
C ASN A 117 -11.93 4.58 -6.16
N ASP A 118 -11.46 5.78 -6.50
CA ASP A 118 -12.30 6.81 -7.12
C ASP A 118 -13.00 6.33 -8.40
N ARG A 119 -12.31 5.53 -9.22
CA ARG A 119 -12.87 5.00 -10.49
C ARG A 119 -14.13 4.18 -10.30
N TYR A 120 -14.33 3.56 -9.14
CA TYR A 120 -15.55 2.80 -8.85
C TYR A 120 -16.81 3.66 -9.04
N PHE A 121 -16.78 4.93 -8.61
CA PHE A 121 -17.94 5.82 -8.71
C PHE A 121 -18.31 6.13 -10.17
N GLY A 122 -17.31 6.28 -11.04
CA GLY A 122 -17.51 6.42 -12.48
C GLY A 122 -18.04 5.14 -13.12
N GLN A 123 -17.50 3.98 -12.72
CA GLN A 123 -18.00 2.67 -13.18
C GLN A 123 -19.45 2.43 -12.76
N TRP A 124 -19.82 2.83 -11.55
CA TRP A 124 -21.19 2.72 -11.06
C TRP A 124 -22.13 3.60 -11.89
N LEU A 125 -21.76 4.86 -12.18
CA LEU A 125 -22.56 5.74 -13.04
C LEU A 125 -22.79 5.10 -14.41
N MET A 126 -21.72 4.64 -15.06
CA MET A 126 -21.80 4.01 -16.39
C MET A 126 -22.70 2.78 -16.40
N LEU A 127 -22.70 1.97 -15.34
CA LEU A 127 -23.50 0.74 -15.31
C LEU A 127 -24.96 0.99 -14.95
N HIS A 128 -25.25 1.92 -14.04
CA HIS A 128 -26.55 2.03 -13.38
C HIS A 128 -27.38 3.23 -13.80
N VAL A 129 -26.77 4.25 -14.41
CA VAL A 129 -27.46 5.47 -14.81
C VAL A 129 -27.59 5.51 -16.34
N PRO A 130 -28.80 5.71 -16.90
CA PRO A 130 -28.96 5.96 -18.34
C PRO A 130 -28.24 7.25 -18.78
N PHE A 131 -27.62 7.23 -19.96
CA PHE A 131 -26.91 8.39 -20.56
C PHE A 131 -27.01 8.37 -22.08
N GLU A 132 -26.90 9.52 -22.75
CA GLU A 132 -26.83 9.57 -24.21
C GLU A 132 -25.40 9.37 -24.69
N GLU A 133 -24.45 10.04 -24.05
CA GLU A 133 -23.01 9.89 -24.24
C GLU A 133 -22.31 9.70 -22.89
N ALA A 134 -21.26 8.87 -22.84
CA ALA A 134 -20.53 8.61 -21.59
C ALA A 134 -20.01 9.90 -20.92
N THR A 135 -19.72 10.92 -21.73
CA THR A 135 -19.26 12.25 -21.29
C THR A 135 -20.34 13.10 -20.63
N ASP A 136 -21.61 12.71 -20.67
CA ASP A 136 -22.71 13.41 -20.00
C ASP A 136 -22.53 13.46 -18.48
N PHE A 137 -21.80 12.49 -17.92
CA PHE A 137 -21.46 12.46 -16.50
C PHE A 137 -20.33 13.43 -16.11
N CYS A 138 -19.58 13.96 -17.08
CA CYS A 138 -18.47 14.86 -16.79
C CYS A 138 -18.98 16.16 -16.20
N VAL A 139 -18.44 16.55 -15.04
CA VAL A 139 -18.78 17.83 -14.42
C VAL A 139 -18.31 18.99 -15.31
N PRO A 140 -19.03 20.13 -15.32
CA PRO A 140 -18.63 21.29 -16.12
C PRO A 140 -17.19 21.74 -15.83
N GLU A 141 -16.48 22.22 -16.85
CA GLU A 141 -15.05 22.58 -16.77
C GLU A 141 -14.73 23.54 -15.60
N HIS A 142 -15.59 24.52 -15.34
CA HIS A 142 -15.41 25.47 -14.24
C HIS A 142 -15.49 24.80 -12.85
N VAL A 143 -16.23 23.71 -12.70
CA VAL A 143 -16.27 22.88 -11.48
C VAL A 143 -15.06 21.94 -11.46
N ALA A 144 -14.77 21.26 -12.58
CA ALA A 144 -13.63 20.35 -12.72
C ALA A 144 -12.31 21.01 -12.29
N GLN A 145 -12.09 22.27 -12.69
CA GLN A 145 -10.87 23.02 -12.34
C GLN A 145 -10.69 23.30 -10.84
N ARG A 146 -11.77 23.26 -10.06
CA ARG A 146 -11.78 23.46 -8.61
C ARG A 146 -11.53 22.17 -7.84
N LEU A 147 -11.61 21.03 -8.51
CA LEU A 147 -11.50 19.71 -7.91
C LEU A 147 -10.14 19.07 -8.19
N PRO A 148 -9.59 18.28 -7.26
CA PRO A 148 -8.44 17.45 -7.55
C PRO A 148 -8.83 16.30 -8.50
N GLU A 149 -7.96 16.03 -9.48
CA GLU A 149 -8.12 14.91 -10.43
C GLU A 149 -8.39 13.56 -9.75
N ALA A 150 -7.83 13.35 -8.55
CA ALA A 150 -7.97 12.11 -7.81
C ALA A 150 -9.37 11.89 -7.19
N HIS A 151 -10.26 12.88 -7.24
CA HIS A 151 -11.63 12.79 -6.72
C HIS A 151 -12.68 13.05 -7.80
N LYS A 152 -12.28 13.00 -9.08
CA LYS A 152 -13.15 13.42 -10.18
C LYS A 152 -14.38 12.54 -10.33
N TYR A 153 -14.23 11.22 -10.24
CA TYR A 153 -15.33 10.29 -10.46
C TYR A 153 -16.28 10.27 -9.27
N PHE A 154 -15.75 10.41 -8.06
CA PHE A 154 -16.58 10.66 -6.89
C PHE A 154 -17.40 11.94 -7.05
N ALA A 155 -16.80 13.03 -7.52
CA ALA A 155 -17.51 14.27 -7.77
C ALA A 155 -18.59 14.13 -8.85
N MET A 156 -18.30 13.43 -9.96
CA MET A 156 -19.29 13.11 -10.99
C MET A 156 -20.49 12.38 -10.38
N ALA A 157 -20.26 11.38 -9.51
CA ALA A 157 -21.34 10.62 -8.89
C ALA A 157 -22.18 11.44 -7.90
N ILE A 158 -21.54 12.28 -7.08
CA ILE A 158 -22.25 13.12 -6.10
C ILE A 158 -23.01 14.28 -6.76
N LEU A 159 -22.47 14.86 -7.83
CA LEU A 159 -23.04 16.03 -8.51
C LEU A 159 -23.98 15.67 -9.67
N CYS A 160 -24.13 14.39 -10.01
CA CYS A 160 -25.04 13.95 -11.06
C CYS A 160 -26.50 14.28 -10.70
N GLU A 161 -27.18 14.99 -11.61
CA GLU A 161 -28.58 15.39 -11.43
C GLU A 161 -29.58 14.27 -11.74
N HIS A 162 -29.12 13.16 -12.32
CA HIS A 162 -30.00 12.07 -12.68
C HIS A 162 -30.64 11.45 -11.42
N PRO A 163 -31.97 11.22 -11.38
CA PRO A 163 -32.68 10.74 -10.19
C PRO A 163 -32.11 9.44 -9.60
N ALA A 164 -31.62 8.53 -10.46
CA ALA A 164 -30.98 7.28 -10.01
C ALA A 164 -29.68 7.53 -9.22
N ALA A 165 -28.85 8.48 -9.65
CA ALA A 165 -27.62 8.83 -8.95
C ALA A 165 -27.92 9.56 -7.64
N GLN A 166 -28.85 10.53 -7.65
CA GLN A 166 -29.29 11.23 -6.44
C GLN A 166 -29.87 10.27 -5.41
N ALA A 167 -30.73 9.34 -5.85
CA ALA A 167 -31.32 8.33 -5.00
C ALA A 167 -30.27 7.44 -4.32
N MET A 168 -29.21 7.04 -5.02
CA MET A 168 -28.15 6.22 -4.43
C MET A 168 -27.22 7.04 -3.54
N TRP A 169 -26.69 8.15 -4.06
CA TRP A 169 -25.55 8.83 -3.46
C TRP A 169 -25.92 9.95 -2.48
N GLN A 170 -27.20 10.18 -2.19
CA GLN A 170 -27.65 11.12 -1.13
C GLN A 170 -28.24 10.42 0.10
N ASP A 171 -28.59 9.13 0.01
CA ASP A 171 -29.25 8.37 1.08
C ASP A 171 -28.36 7.22 1.57
N ASP A 172 -27.82 7.37 2.79
CA ASP A 172 -26.95 6.37 3.41
C ASP A 172 -27.66 5.03 3.67
N GLU A 173 -28.99 5.00 3.85
CA GLU A 173 -29.73 3.75 4.03
C GLU A 173 -29.86 2.98 2.72
N LYS A 174 -29.97 3.67 1.58
CA LYS A 174 -29.93 3.02 0.26
C LYS A 174 -28.57 2.44 -0.05
N ILE A 175 -27.50 3.18 0.21
CA ILE A 175 -26.13 2.66 0.09
C ILE A 175 -25.97 1.41 0.96
N ARG A 176 -26.44 1.47 2.22
CA ARG A 176 -26.42 0.32 3.12
C ARG A 176 -27.23 -0.87 2.59
N ALA A 177 -28.41 -0.63 2.03
CA ALA A 177 -29.26 -1.68 1.48
C ALA A 177 -28.58 -2.37 0.28
N GLU A 178 -28.01 -1.60 -0.65
CA GLU A 178 -27.28 -2.13 -1.80
C GLU A 178 -26.06 -2.95 -1.37
N LEU A 179 -25.22 -2.41 -0.47
CA LEU A 179 -24.05 -3.13 0.05
C LEU A 179 -24.42 -4.42 0.81
N LYS A 180 -25.57 -4.45 1.48
CA LYS A 180 -26.09 -5.66 2.13
C LYS A 180 -26.57 -6.69 1.11
N MET A 181 -27.23 -6.25 0.04
CA MET A 181 -27.62 -7.13 -1.07
C MET A 181 -26.39 -7.75 -1.72
N GLU A 182 -25.29 -7.01 -1.78
CA GLU A 182 -23.98 -7.49 -2.23
C GLU A 182 -23.27 -8.46 -1.26
N ALA A 183 -23.95 -8.91 -0.20
CA ALA A 183 -23.42 -9.78 0.85
C ALA A 183 -22.15 -9.27 1.56
N HIS A 184 -21.92 -7.95 1.55
CA HIS A 184 -20.83 -7.36 2.33
C HIS A 184 -21.11 -7.47 3.84
N THR A 185 -20.06 -7.70 4.62
CA THR A 185 -20.16 -7.72 6.08
C THR A 185 -20.59 -6.35 6.61
N LYS A 186 -21.26 -6.34 7.77
CA LYS A 186 -21.63 -5.09 8.45
C LYS A 186 -20.42 -4.16 8.62
N ASP A 187 -19.27 -4.70 9.01
CA ASP A 187 -18.03 -3.96 9.21
C ASP A 187 -17.53 -3.28 7.92
N HIS A 188 -17.62 -3.98 6.78
CA HIS A 188 -17.25 -3.43 5.49
C HIS A 188 -18.20 -2.29 5.08
N VAL A 189 -19.51 -2.50 5.26
CA VAL A 189 -20.53 -1.51 4.96
C VAL A 189 -20.33 -0.23 5.78
N ASP A 190 -20.10 -0.36 7.10
CA ASP A 190 -19.88 0.78 7.99
C ASP A 190 -18.62 1.57 7.60
N THR A 191 -17.57 0.88 7.15
CA THR A 191 -16.34 1.51 6.65
C THR A 191 -16.57 2.30 5.36
N ILE A 192 -17.35 1.76 4.41
CA ILE A 192 -17.67 2.44 3.15
C ILE A 192 -18.54 3.67 3.40
N LEU A 193 -19.54 3.59 4.29
CA LEU A 193 -20.36 4.74 4.64
C LEU A 193 -19.53 5.85 5.30
N ALA A 194 -18.62 5.50 6.21
CA ALA A 194 -17.71 6.46 6.82
C ALA A 194 -16.80 7.15 5.78
N MET A 195 -16.28 6.39 4.81
CA MET A 195 -15.51 6.94 3.69
C MET A 195 -16.35 7.94 2.87
N ILE A 196 -17.56 7.55 2.46
CA ILE A 196 -18.42 8.39 1.60
C ILE A 196 -18.74 9.71 2.31
N ARG A 197 -19.10 9.68 3.59
CA ARG A 197 -19.32 10.90 4.40
C ARG A 197 -18.09 11.79 4.44
N ALA A 198 -16.92 11.22 4.74
CA ALA A 198 -15.67 11.96 4.82
C ALA A 198 -15.23 12.55 3.46
N HIS A 199 -15.53 11.86 2.35
CA HIS A 199 -15.28 12.36 1.00
C HIS A 199 -16.29 13.43 0.56
N ARG A 200 -17.57 13.32 0.94
CA ARG A 200 -18.56 14.40 0.72
C ARG A 200 -18.10 15.70 1.38
N GLY A 201 -17.63 15.62 2.63
CA GLY A 201 -17.03 16.77 3.32
C GLY A 201 -15.83 17.35 2.57
N LEU A 202 -14.88 16.49 2.17
CA LEU A 202 -13.72 16.93 1.40
C LEU A 202 -14.13 17.61 0.08
N LEU A 203 -15.10 17.06 -0.64
CA LEU A 203 -15.60 17.61 -1.90
C LEU A 203 -16.20 19.00 -1.67
N GLN A 204 -17.03 19.15 -0.64
CA GLN A 204 -17.65 20.42 -0.27
C GLN A 204 -16.59 21.50 0.04
N GLU A 205 -15.50 21.16 0.72
CA GLU A 205 -14.42 22.11 1.00
C GLU A 205 -13.79 22.72 -0.26
N TYR A 206 -13.67 21.95 -1.35
CA TYR A 206 -13.20 22.47 -2.64
C TYR A 206 -14.27 23.29 -3.36
N LEU A 207 -15.53 22.82 -3.31
CA LEU A 207 -16.68 23.50 -3.94
C LEU A 207 -17.04 24.82 -3.25
N ASP A 208 -16.74 24.97 -1.96
CA ASP A 208 -16.94 26.21 -1.21
C ASP A 208 -15.70 27.11 -1.26
N GLY A 209 -14.57 26.61 -1.77
CA GLY A 209 -13.32 27.36 -1.94
C GLY A 209 -12.46 27.45 -0.68
N THR A 210 -12.77 26.70 0.38
CA THR A 210 -11.93 26.55 1.57
C THR A 210 -10.61 25.84 1.25
N LEU A 211 -10.65 24.89 0.31
CA LEU A 211 -9.48 24.26 -0.29
C LEU A 211 -9.35 24.65 -1.77
N ASP A 212 -8.12 24.76 -2.26
CA ASP A 212 -7.83 25.11 -3.65
C ASP A 212 -7.02 23.99 -4.34
N ALA A 213 -7.66 23.32 -5.30
CA ALA A 213 -7.03 22.27 -6.09
C ALA A 213 -5.87 22.77 -6.97
N ARG A 214 -5.84 24.06 -7.34
CA ARG A 214 -4.72 24.67 -8.06
C ARG A 214 -3.52 24.84 -7.13
N GLU A 215 -3.73 25.33 -5.91
CA GLU A 215 -2.68 25.43 -4.90
C GLU A 215 -2.11 24.05 -4.54
N ASP A 216 -2.97 23.04 -4.43
CA ASP A 216 -2.55 21.67 -4.14
C ASP A 216 -1.72 21.09 -5.28
N ARG A 217 -2.10 21.29 -6.54
CA ARG A 217 -1.27 20.90 -7.71
C ARG A 217 0.10 21.58 -7.68
N GLN A 218 0.16 22.89 -7.43
CA GLN A 218 1.43 23.61 -7.30
C GLN A 218 2.27 23.07 -6.14
N THR A 219 1.65 22.73 -5.02
CA THR A 219 2.33 22.16 -3.85
C THR A 219 2.89 20.78 -4.18
N GLN A 220 2.11 19.93 -4.86
CA GLN A 220 2.54 18.62 -5.33
C GLN A 220 3.70 18.73 -6.33
N GLU A 221 3.65 19.68 -7.26
CA GLU A 221 4.75 19.95 -8.19
C GLU A 221 6.00 20.46 -7.48
N LYS A 222 5.86 21.38 -6.50
CA LYS A 222 6.96 21.85 -5.65
C LYS A 222 7.55 20.71 -4.81
N CYS A 223 6.73 19.81 -4.28
CA CYS A 223 7.18 18.65 -3.54
C CYS A 223 7.87 17.64 -4.46
N ARG A 224 7.34 17.41 -5.66
CA ARG A 224 7.98 16.60 -6.72
C ARG A 224 9.30 17.22 -7.16
N SER A 225 9.40 18.54 -7.30
CA SER A 225 10.62 19.24 -7.71
C SER A 225 11.67 19.29 -6.59
N LYS A 226 11.28 19.51 -5.33
CA LYS A 226 12.14 19.34 -4.15
C LYS A 226 12.61 17.90 -3.99
N THR A 227 11.75 16.94 -4.29
CA THR A 227 12.13 15.53 -4.36
C THR A 227 13.09 15.27 -5.54
N LYS A 228 13.00 16.02 -6.65
CA LYS A 228 13.93 15.98 -7.80
C LYS A 228 15.23 16.80 -7.62
N THR A 229 15.31 17.75 -6.68
CA THR A 229 16.55 18.46 -6.33
C THR A 229 17.27 17.78 -5.16
N CYS A 230 16.53 17.18 -4.21
CA CYS A 230 17.08 16.42 -3.08
C CYS A 230 17.37 14.96 -3.45
N LYS A 231 16.57 14.35 -4.34
CA LYS A 231 17.01 13.24 -5.17
C LYS A 231 17.37 13.86 -6.51
N LYS A 232 18.66 13.96 -6.88
CA LYS A 232 18.99 13.77 -8.31
C LYS A 232 18.04 12.65 -8.77
N LYS A 233 17.23 12.85 -9.83
CA LYS A 233 16.65 11.69 -10.53
C LYS A 233 17.82 10.70 -10.54
N ALA A 234 17.66 9.55 -9.89
CA ALA A 234 18.63 8.51 -10.12
C ALA A 234 18.40 8.25 -11.60
N GLY A 235 19.19 8.91 -12.45
CA GLY A 235 19.41 8.45 -13.80
C GLY A 235 19.82 6.99 -13.70
N PRO A 236 19.83 6.28 -14.84
CA PRO A 236 20.29 4.90 -14.87
C PRO A 236 21.51 4.75 -13.96
N VAL A 237 21.40 3.85 -12.97
CA VAL A 237 22.40 3.74 -11.93
C VAL A 237 23.74 3.47 -12.62
N ASP A 238 24.66 4.41 -12.47
CA ASP A 238 25.95 4.40 -13.14
C ASP A 238 26.81 3.26 -12.57
N ALA A 239 26.71 2.10 -13.23
CA ALA A 239 27.41 0.89 -12.84
C ALA A 239 28.93 1.04 -12.90
N SER A 240 29.47 2.05 -13.62
CA SER A 240 30.92 2.33 -13.65
C SER A 240 31.48 2.69 -12.26
N LYS A 241 30.63 3.12 -11.33
CA LYS A 241 31.01 3.48 -9.95
C LYS A 241 30.95 2.31 -8.97
N PHE A 242 30.52 1.14 -9.42
CA PHE A 242 30.43 -0.04 -8.58
C PHE A 242 31.81 -0.61 -8.29
N ASN A 243 32.02 -1.00 -7.03
CA ASN A 243 33.21 -1.75 -6.67
C ASN A 243 33.10 -3.21 -7.15
N ARG A 244 34.20 -3.96 -7.06
CA ARG A 244 34.29 -5.36 -7.50
C ARG A 244 33.21 -6.26 -6.88
N GLN A 245 32.87 -6.09 -5.60
CA GLN A 245 31.84 -6.93 -4.96
C GLN A 245 30.43 -6.57 -5.45
N GLN A 246 30.17 -5.30 -5.71
CA GLN A 246 28.91 -4.81 -6.28
C GLN A 246 28.73 -5.32 -7.72
N LEU A 247 29.77 -5.24 -8.55
CA LEU A 247 29.77 -5.77 -9.92
C LEU A 247 29.53 -7.28 -9.93
N ARG A 248 30.24 -8.05 -9.10
CA ARG A 248 30.02 -9.50 -8.98
C ARG A 248 28.58 -9.85 -8.61
N PHE A 249 27.99 -9.13 -7.66
CA PHE A 249 26.58 -9.39 -7.30
C PHE A 249 25.63 -9.02 -8.45
N LYS A 250 25.89 -7.91 -9.15
CA LYS A 250 25.13 -7.51 -10.33
C LYS A 250 25.19 -8.56 -11.44
N GLU A 251 26.39 -9.03 -11.80
CA GLU A 251 26.60 -10.05 -12.82
C GLU A 251 25.80 -11.32 -12.52
N LEU A 252 25.83 -11.81 -11.28
CA LEU A 252 25.07 -13.00 -10.88
C LEU A 252 23.56 -12.84 -11.03
N VAL A 253 23.02 -11.67 -10.68
CA VAL A 253 21.60 -11.36 -10.83
C VAL A 253 21.26 -11.18 -12.31
N ASP A 254 22.03 -10.38 -13.05
CA ASP A 254 21.80 -10.11 -14.46
C ASP A 254 21.85 -11.39 -15.30
N SER A 255 22.81 -12.30 -15.05
CA SER A 255 22.87 -13.59 -15.74
C SER A 255 21.69 -14.50 -15.42
N ALA A 256 21.15 -14.43 -14.20
CA ALA A 256 19.94 -15.18 -13.85
C ALA A 256 18.70 -14.59 -14.53
N VAL A 257 18.60 -13.25 -14.62
CA VAL A 257 17.54 -12.57 -15.38
C VAL A 257 17.61 -12.91 -16.86
N ASP A 258 18.82 -12.92 -17.44
CA ASP A 258 19.01 -13.27 -18.85
C ASP A 258 18.53 -14.69 -19.16
N ARG A 259 18.77 -15.65 -18.24
CA ARG A 259 18.22 -17.01 -18.37
C ARG A 259 16.70 -17.04 -18.26
N ALA A 260 16.11 -16.29 -17.32
CA ALA A 260 14.66 -16.23 -17.16
C ALA A 260 13.97 -15.69 -18.43
N LEU A 261 14.54 -14.64 -19.03
CA LEU A 261 14.04 -14.07 -20.28
C LEU A 261 14.22 -15.04 -21.45
N ALA A 262 15.36 -15.72 -21.55
CA ALA A 262 15.57 -16.73 -22.59
C ALA A 262 14.55 -17.89 -22.51
N ILE A 263 14.06 -18.24 -21.31
CA ILE A 263 12.99 -19.24 -21.13
C ILE A 263 11.63 -18.70 -21.60
N GLU A 264 11.36 -17.40 -21.39
CA GLU A 264 10.13 -16.74 -21.83
C GLU A 264 10.11 -16.53 -23.35
N ASP A 265 11.27 -16.25 -23.95
CA ASP A 265 11.47 -15.97 -25.38
C ASP A 265 11.75 -17.23 -26.23
N ALA A 266 11.78 -18.42 -25.63
CA ALA A 266 12.11 -19.67 -26.33
C ALA A 266 11.08 -19.99 -27.45
N GLU A 267 11.57 -20.41 -28.62
CA GLU A 267 10.72 -20.64 -29.80
C GLU A 267 9.95 -21.97 -29.73
N ASP A 268 10.47 -22.97 -29.00
CA ASP A 268 9.84 -24.27 -28.80
C ASP A 268 9.92 -24.79 -27.35
N GLU A 269 9.02 -25.73 -27.01
CA GLU A 269 8.92 -26.28 -25.64
C GLU A 269 10.19 -27.06 -25.22
N GLY A 270 10.91 -27.67 -26.16
CA GLY A 270 12.12 -28.44 -25.88
C GLY A 270 13.29 -27.55 -25.47
N GLU A 271 13.46 -26.41 -26.14
CA GLU A 271 14.42 -25.38 -25.73
C GLU A 271 14.07 -24.82 -24.34
N ALA A 272 12.79 -24.47 -24.13
CA ALA A 272 12.32 -23.95 -22.85
C ALA A 272 12.57 -24.94 -21.70
N ASP A 273 12.30 -26.23 -21.91
CA ASP A 273 12.50 -27.28 -20.92
C ASP A 273 13.99 -27.53 -20.62
N ARG A 274 14.87 -27.46 -21.64
CA ARG A 274 16.31 -27.53 -21.42
C ARG A 274 16.79 -26.39 -20.53
N LEU A 275 16.37 -25.16 -20.83
CA LEU A 275 16.74 -23.97 -20.07
C LEU A 275 16.16 -23.99 -18.64
N ARG A 276 14.92 -24.47 -18.45
CA ARG A 276 14.34 -24.72 -17.11
C ARG A 276 15.14 -25.76 -16.34
N GLN A 277 15.59 -26.83 -17.01
CA GLN A 277 16.42 -27.84 -16.37
C GLN A 277 17.78 -27.28 -15.93
N GLU A 278 18.41 -26.43 -16.73
CA GLU A 278 19.62 -25.69 -16.34
C GLU A 278 19.35 -24.73 -15.16
N ALA A 279 18.16 -24.11 -15.10
CA ALA A 279 17.77 -23.21 -14.02
C ALA A 279 17.58 -23.93 -12.67
N LYS A 280 17.24 -25.22 -12.64
CA LYS A 280 17.04 -25.99 -11.39
C LYS A 280 18.27 -26.04 -10.49
N ASP A 281 19.48 -25.89 -11.05
CA ASP A 281 20.73 -25.82 -10.27
C ASP A 281 21.07 -24.41 -9.78
N SER A 282 20.29 -23.40 -10.19
CA SER A 282 20.47 -22.02 -9.74
C SER A 282 20.23 -21.90 -8.23
N LYS A 283 20.99 -20.99 -7.62
CA LYS A 283 20.88 -20.60 -6.21
C LYS A 283 20.32 -19.19 -6.11
N ALA A 284 19.60 -18.91 -5.04
CA ALA A 284 19.16 -17.56 -4.70
C ALA A 284 20.39 -16.67 -4.44
N ASN A 285 20.44 -15.50 -5.07
CA ASN A 285 21.53 -14.55 -4.98
C ASN A 285 21.37 -13.65 -3.75
N VAL A 286 22.19 -13.83 -2.74
CA VAL A 286 22.13 -13.09 -1.47
C VAL A 286 23.22 -12.02 -1.43
N CYS A 287 22.84 -10.76 -1.21
CA CYS A 287 23.76 -9.65 -0.93
C CYS A 287 23.69 -9.24 0.54
N LEU A 288 24.81 -9.40 1.26
CA LEU A 288 24.94 -9.00 2.66
C LEU A 288 25.88 -7.81 2.80
N GLY A 289 25.66 -6.98 3.81
CA GLY A 289 26.63 -5.94 4.17
C GLY A 289 26.05 -4.86 5.07
N PRO A 290 26.89 -4.01 5.70
CA PRO A 290 26.42 -2.89 6.52
C PRO A 290 25.39 -1.98 5.82
N PRO A 291 24.65 -1.15 6.58
CA PRO A 291 23.86 -0.07 6.04
C PRO A 291 24.70 0.86 5.16
N GLY A 292 24.12 1.29 4.03
CA GLY A 292 24.77 2.21 3.13
C GLY A 292 25.90 1.63 2.28
N THR A 293 26.07 0.30 2.19
CA THR A 293 27.03 -0.32 1.25
C THR A 293 26.58 -0.37 -0.21
N GLY A 294 25.37 0.12 -0.51
CA GLY A 294 24.83 0.14 -1.87
C GLY A 294 24.14 -1.14 -2.33
N LYS A 295 23.73 -2.04 -1.42
CA LYS A 295 22.96 -3.26 -1.74
C LYS A 295 21.75 -2.96 -2.63
N THR A 296 20.84 -2.13 -2.13
CA THR A 296 19.63 -1.70 -2.86
C THR A 296 19.97 -0.91 -4.12
N THR A 297 21.08 -0.14 -4.12
CA THR A 297 21.55 0.58 -5.32
C THR A 297 21.98 -0.35 -6.44
N VAL A 298 22.66 -1.46 -6.13
CA VAL A 298 23.03 -2.47 -7.13
C VAL A 298 21.78 -3.13 -7.70
N VAL A 299 20.83 -3.51 -6.84
CA VAL A 299 19.57 -4.11 -7.30
C VAL A 299 18.75 -3.14 -8.15
N PHE A 300 18.72 -1.85 -7.84
CA PHE A 300 18.08 -0.86 -8.72
C PHE A 300 18.68 -0.89 -10.15
N SER A 301 19.99 -1.06 -10.29
CA SER A 301 20.64 -1.23 -11.61
C SER A 301 20.18 -2.51 -12.31
N CYS A 302 19.99 -3.61 -11.58
CA CYS A 302 19.44 -4.86 -12.12
C CYS A 302 17.97 -4.72 -12.54
N ILE A 303 17.14 -4.07 -11.71
CA ILE A 303 15.73 -3.79 -12.02
C ILE A 303 15.62 -2.95 -13.29
N ASP A 304 16.36 -1.84 -13.36
CA ASP A 304 16.31 -0.93 -14.52
C ASP A 304 16.74 -1.66 -15.81
N ARG A 305 17.72 -2.57 -15.74
CA ARG A 305 18.15 -3.42 -16.85
C ARG A 305 17.09 -4.46 -17.23
N ALA A 306 16.51 -5.16 -16.26
CA ALA A 306 15.47 -6.17 -16.51
C ALA A 306 14.28 -5.55 -17.24
N LEU A 307 13.81 -4.38 -16.79
CA LEU A 307 12.74 -3.63 -17.44
C LEU A 307 13.10 -3.19 -18.86
N THR A 308 14.35 -2.76 -19.09
CA THR A 308 14.81 -2.37 -20.44
C THR A 308 14.82 -3.56 -21.40
N LYS A 309 14.97 -4.78 -20.89
CA LYS A 309 14.87 -6.03 -21.65
C LYS A 309 13.44 -6.61 -21.72
N GLY A 310 12.42 -5.87 -21.28
CA GLY A 310 11.02 -6.33 -21.30
C GLY A 310 10.62 -7.21 -20.11
N GLY A 311 11.53 -7.50 -19.17
CA GLY A 311 11.25 -8.38 -18.04
C GLY A 311 10.35 -7.77 -16.98
N LYS A 312 9.46 -8.59 -16.41
CA LYS A 312 8.63 -8.23 -15.25
C LYS A 312 9.41 -8.40 -13.95
N VAL A 313 9.17 -7.51 -12.98
CA VAL A 313 9.91 -7.45 -11.71
C VAL A 313 8.97 -7.36 -10.51
N LEU A 314 9.23 -8.18 -9.49
CA LEU A 314 8.60 -8.11 -8.17
C LEU A 314 9.61 -7.64 -7.12
N MET A 315 9.28 -6.60 -6.35
CA MET A 315 10.04 -6.18 -5.17
C MET A 315 9.21 -6.34 -3.89
N ALA A 316 9.61 -7.28 -3.04
CA ALA A 316 9.01 -7.55 -1.75
C ALA A 316 9.83 -6.95 -0.61
N LEU A 317 9.16 -6.29 0.34
CA LEU A 317 9.81 -5.63 1.49
C LEU A 317 9.11 -6.04 2.80
N PRO A 318 9.78 -6.02 3.97
CA PRO A 318 9.18 -6.51 5.20
C PRO A 318 8.08 -5.60 5.74
N THR A 319 8.08 -4.31 5.37
CA THR A 319 7.10 -3.34 5.87
C THR A 319 6.45 -2.54 4.75
N ALA A 320 5.18 -2.19 4.93
CA ALA A 320 4.43 -1.37 3.98
C ALA A 320 5.07 0.03 3.79
N GLN A 321 5.70 0.59 4.83
CA GLN A 321 6.41 1.86 4.72
C GLN A 321 7.60 1.78 3.75
N LEU A 322 8.35 0.67 3.77
CA LEU A 322 9.42 0.44 2.80
C LEU A 322 8.86 0.26 1.38
N ALA A 323 7.76 -0.49 1.24
CA ALA A 323 7.08 -0.68 -0.04
C ALA A 323 6.55 0.64 -0.63
N SER A 324 5.94 1.51 0.19
CA SER A 324 5.48 2.84 -0.22
C SER A 324 6.62 3.69 -0.80
N ARG A 325 7.81 3.68 -0.16
CA ARG A 325 8.99 4.40 -0.69
C ARG A 325 9.44 3.87 -2.04
N MET A 326 9.35 2.56 -2.27
CA MET A 326 9.70 1.97 -3.57
C MET A 326 8.64 2.27 -4.63
N LYS A 327 7.34 2.28 -4.26
CA LYS A 327 6.24 2.73 -5.13
C LYS A 327 6.43 4.18 -5.56
N ALA A 328 6.86 5.06 -4.65
CA ALA A 328 7.21 6.44 -5.01
C ALA A 328 8.40 6.56 -5.98
N ARG A 329 9.25 5.52 -6.12
CA ARG A 329 10.38 5.49 -7.06
C ARG A 329 9.98 4.92 -8.42
N TYR A 330 9.35 3.74 -8.42
CA TYR A 330 9.07 2.97 -9.64
C TYR A 330 7.64 3.15 -10.16
N GLY A 331 6.74 3.72 -9.36
CA GLY A 331 5.32 3.84 -9.72
C GLY A 331 4.71 2.48 -10.01
N HIS A 332 4.08 2.37 -11.18
CA HIS A 332 3.46 1.16 -11.70
C HIS A 332 4.38 0.33 -12.61
N LYS A 333 5.67 0.68 -12.73
CA LYS A 333 6.61 -0.02 -13.64
C LYS A 333 7.02 -1.41 -13.14
N ILE A 334 6.91 -1.66 -11.84
CA ILE A 334 7.23 -2.94 -11.21
C ILE A 334 6.17 -3.24 -10.14
N ASP A 335 6.00 -4.50 -9.81
CA ASP A 335 5.15 -4.92 -8.70
C ASP A 335 5.89 -4.77 -7.38
N ILE A 336 5.23 -4.14 -6.41
CA ILE A 336 5.83 -3.83 -5.11
C ILE A 336 4.83 -4.15 -4.01
N ASP A 337 5.19 -5.06 -3.13
CA ASP A 337 4.39 -5.37 -1.96
C ASP A 337 5.21 -5.71 -0.72
N THR A 338 4.50 -5.97 0.38
CA THR A 338 5.09 -6.58 1.56
C THR A 338 5.40 -8.05 1.30
N CYS A 339 6.39 -8.62 1.98
CA CYS A 339 6.70 -10.05 1.86
C CYS A 339 5.48 -10.94 2.16
N HIS A 340 4.65 -10.53 3.12
CA HIS A 340 3.45 -11.28 3.49
C HIS A 340 2.41 -11.34 2.37
N ALA A 341 2.14 -10.20 1.73
CA ALA A 341 1.20 -10.14 0.61
C ALA A 341 1.79 -10.78 -0.66
N ALA A 342 3.05 -10.46 -1.00
CA ALA A 342 3.69 -10.95 -2.22
C ALA A 342 3.85 -12.48 -2.29
N PHE A 343 3.94 -13.14 -1.13
CA PHE A 343 4.17 -14.60 -1.04
C PHE A 343 3.06 -15.34 -0.29
N GLY A 344 1.93 -14.70 0.00
CA GLY A 344 0.82 -15.31 0.74
C GLY A 344 1.21 -15.91 2.09
N LEU A 345 2.14 -15.29 2.83
CA LEU A 345 2.79 -15.93 3.99
C LEU A 345 1.83 -16.23 5.16
N HIS A 346 0.62 -15.66 5.15
CA HIS A 346 -0.43 -15.89 6.14
C HIS A 346 -1.30 -17.13 5.86
N GLU A 347 -1.28 -17.65 4.64
CA GLU A 347 -2.12 -18.79 4.24
C GLU A 347 -1.51 -20.12 4.72
N SER A 348 -2.31 -21.14 4.97
CA SER A 348 -1.76 -22.48 5.24
C SER A 348 -0.93 -22.97 4.04
N ALA A 349 0.12 -23.76 4.31
CA ALA A 349 1.10 -24.19 3.29
C ALA A 349 0.49 -24.97 2.11
N GLU A 350 -0.77 -25.40 2.23
CA GLU A 350 -1.50 -26.23 1.28
C GLU A 350 -2.13 -25.45 0.11
N HIS A 351 -2.21 -24.12 0.19
CA HIS A 351 -2.91 -23.29 -0.81
C HIS A 351 -2.00 -22.41 -1.70
N GLY A 352 -0.68 -22.62 -1.67
CA GLY A 352 0.26 -21.73 -2.36
C GLY A 352 0.17 -21.82 -3.90
N GLU A 353 -0.29 -20.74 -4.54
CA GLU A 353 -0.28 -20.53 -5.99
C GLU A 353 1.16 -20.33 -6.52
N ALA A 354 1.96 -21.41 -6.55
CA ALA A 354 3.34 -21.40 -7.06
C ALA A 354 3.46 -20.87 -8.51
N SER A 355 2.37 -20.99 -9.29
CA SER A 355 2.26 -20.52 -10.67
C SER A 355 2.34 -19.00 -10.83
N LEU A 356 2.19 -18.21 -9.76
CA LEU A 356 2.25 -16.75 -9.86
C LEU A 356 3.66 -16.16 -9.88
N LEU A 357 4.69 -16.89 -9.45
CA LEU A 357 6.06 -16.36 -9.43
C LEU A 357 6.79 -16.49 -10.78
N SER A 358 6.37 -17.42 -11.64
CA SER A 358 7.02 -17.67 -12.94
C SER A 358 6.83 -16.54 -13.94
N VAL A 359 5.85 -15.65 -13.73
CA VAL A 359 5.62 -14.47 -14.58
C VAL A 359 6.70 -13.40 -14.43
N TYR A 360 7.57 -13.50 -13.42
CA TYR A 360 8.62 -12.52 -13.16
C TYR A 360 9.97 -13.00 -13.69
N SER A 361 10.73 -12.08 -14.27
CA SER A 361 12.14 -12.30 -14.60
C SER A 361 13.07 -12.07 -13.39
N LEU A 362 12.66 -11.21 -12.46
CA LEU A 362 13.41 -10.83 -11.26
C LEU A 362 12.48 -10.65 -10.05
N ILE A 363 12.81 -11.34 -8.97
CA ILE A 363 12.19 -11.19 -7.65
C ILE A 363 13.25 -10.67 -6.67
N VAL A 364 12.94 -9.58 -5.99
CA VAL A 364 13.81 -8.94 -5.00
C VAL A 364 13.15 -8.99 -3.63
N VAL A 365 13.88 -9.47 -2.62
CA VAL A 365 13.49 -9.35 -1.21
C VAL A 365 14.54 -8.49 -0.49
N ASP A 366 14.18 -7.28 -0.08
CA ASP A 366 15.07 -6.39 0.68
C ASP A 366 14.82 -6.50 2.21
N GLU A 367 15.81 -6.10 3.00
CA GLU A 367 15.78 -6.13 4.48
C GLU A 367 15.51 -7.52 5.09
N LEU A 368 16.18 -8.54 4.55
CA LEU A 368 16.10 -9.96 4.93
C LEU A 368 16.25 -10.23 6.44
N SER A 369 16.95 -9.38 7.20
CA SER A 369 17.11 -9.56 8.66
C SER A 369 15.79 -9.43 9.43
N GLN A 370 14.75 -8.86 8.80
CA GLN A 370 13.41 -8.76 9.37
C GLN A 370 12.53 -9.98 9.15
N LEU A 371 12.93 -10.90 8.26
CA LEU A 371 12.23 -12.16 8.09
C LEU A 371 12.68 -13.16 9.17
N ASP A 372 11.76 -14.01 9.60
CA ASP A 372 12.10 -15.18 10.38
C ASP A 372 12.49 -16.36 9.45
N MET A 373 12.99 -17.43 10.06
CA MET A 373 13.42 -18.62 9.33
C MET A 373 12.27 -19.29 8.57
N VAL A 374 11.06 -19.29 9.13
CA VAL A 374 9.89 -20.00 8.58
C VAL A 374 9.42 -19.32 7.29
N ASN A 375 9.29 -18.00 7.31
CA ASN A 375 8.90 -17.24 6.12
C ASN A 375 9.98 -17.30 5.04
N PHE A 376 11.25 -17.25 5.42
CA PHE A 376 12.36 -17.44 4.47
C PHE A 376 12.31 -18.81 3.79
N ASP A 377 12.10 -19.89 4.55
CA ASP A 377 11.98 -21.24 3.99
C ASP A 377 10.80 -21.36 3.03
N ARG A 378 9.67 -20.73 3.38
CA ARG A 378 8.49 -20.69 2.51
C ARG A 378 8.77 -19.96 1.19
N ILE A 379 9.43 -18.80 1.22
CA ILE A 379 9.82 -18.07 0.00
C ILE A 379 10.70 -18.94 -0.90
N LEU A 380 11.70 -19.64 -0.33
CA LEU A 380 12.55 -20.53 -1.13
C LEU A 380 11.81 -21.73 -1.71
N ARG A 381 10.81 -22.27 -1.00
CA ARG A 381 9.95 -23.35 -1.52
C ARG A 381 9.05 -22.88 -2.65
N LEU A 382 8.42 -21.71 -2.52
CA LEU A 382 7.61 -21.11 -3.58
C LEU A 382 8.48 -20.83 -4.82
N TRP A 383 9.67 -20.28 -4.61
CA TRP A 383 10.63 -20.06 -5.70
C TRP A 383 11.08 -21.37 -6.36
N ALA A 384 11.31 -22.44 -5.58
CA ALA A 384 11.62 -23.76 -6.12
C ALA A 384 10.45 -24.39 -6.88
N ALA A 385 9.21 -24.16 -6.44
CA ALA A 385 8.01 -24.61 -7.11
C ALA A 385 7.77 -23.86 -8.43
N ALA A 386 8.24 -22.61 -8.56
CA ALA A 386 8.36 -21.88 -9.82
C ALA A 386 9.63 -22.25 -10.61
N GLU A 387 10.11 -23.49 -10.45
CA GLU A 387 11.27 -24.09 -11.12
C GLU A 387 12.59 -23.32 -11.01
N ARG A 388 12.68 -22.37 -10.08
CA ARG A 388 13.82 -21.45 -9.93
C ARG A 388 14.12 -20.60 -11.17
N THR A 389 13.15 -20.50 -12.08
CA THR A 389 13.20 -19.69 -13.30
C THR A 389 13.42 -18.21 -13.01
N PRO A 390 12.58 -17.52 -12.19
CA PRO A 390 12.82 -16.13 -11.84
C PRO A 390 14.15 -15.95 -11.09
N ALA A 391 14.92 -14.93 -11.45
CA ALA A 391 16.09 -14.56 -10.66
C ALA A 391 15.67 -14.12 -9.25
N LEU A 392 16.16 -14.79 -8.20
CA LEU A 392 15.85 -14.39 -6.81
C LEU A 392 17.03 -13.66 -6.17
N ALA A 393 16.84 -12.38 -5.86
CA ALA A 393 17.81 -11.52 -5.18
C ALA A 393 17.35 -11.21 -3.74
N LEU A 394 18.17 -11.57 -2.74
CA LEU A 394 17.88 -11.36 -1.32
C LEU A 394 18.90 -10.40 -0.70
N LEU A 395 18.46 -9.31 -0.08
CA LEU A 395 19.35 -8.27 0.46
C LEU A 395 19.19 -8.11 1.97
N GLY A 396 20.29 -7.91 2.71
CA GLY A 396 20.18 -7.62 4.14
C GLY A 396 21.50 -7.34 4.87
N ASP A 397 21.42 -7.13 6.19
CA ASP A 397 22.57 -7.11 7.11
C ASP A 397 22.26 -7.98 8.32
N ARG A 398 23.09 -9.00 8.57
CA ARG A 398 22.89 -9.91 9.72
C ARG A 398 23.00 -9.19 11.07
N TYR A 399 23.64 -8.02 11.09
CA TYR A 399 23.92 -7.25 12.30
C TYR A 399 22.91 -6.13 12.55
N GLN A 400 21.92 -5.92 11.66
CA GLN A 400 20.81 -5.01 11.94
C GLN A 400 19.79 -5.67 12.87
N MET A 401 18.88 -4.85 13.40
CA MET A 401 17.82 -5.28 14.30
C MET A 401 17.04 -6.41 13.63
N PRO A 402 16.85 -7.54 14.31
CA PRO A 402 16.09 -8.61 13.75
C PRO A 402 14.58 -8.31 13.77
N GLY A 403 13.84 -8.99 12.89
CA GLY A 403 12.39 -9.04 12.95
C GLY A 403 11.87 -9.87 14.12
N MET A 404 10.57 -10.14 14.11
CA MET A 404 9.92 -11.01 15.09
C MET A 404 10.36 -12.48 14.86
N GLY A 405 10.25 -13.30 15.91
CA GLY A 405 10.64 -14.72 15.87
C GLY A 405 12.05 -14.98 16.42
N GLU A 406 12.32 -16.24 16.75
CA GLU A 406 13.55 -16.66 17.44
C GLU A 406 14.69 -16.99 16.47
N LYS A 407 14.36 -17.57 15.31
CA LYS A 407 15.32 -18.01 14.30
C LYS A 407 15.33 -17.08 13.09
N ARG A 408 16.47 -17.02 12.42
CA ARG A 408 16.75 -16.13 11.28
C ARG A 408 16.93 -16.94 10.00
N PRO A 409 16.87 -16.30 8.81
CA PRO A 409 17.13 -16.96 7.54
C PRO A 409 18.43 -17.77 7.53
N TRP A 410 19.50 -17.23 8.13
CA TRP A 410 20.80 -17.91 8.19
C TRP A 410 20.88 -19.10 9.17
N HIS A 411 19.82 -19.36 9.95
CA HIS A 411 19.70 -20.59 10.75
C HIS A 411 19.02 -21.73 9.96
N SER A 412 18.43 -21.45 8.80
CA SER A 412 17.84 -22.46 7.94
C SER A 412 18.90 -23.35 7.29
N ARG A 413 18.58 -24.62 7.07
CA ARG A 413 19.37 -25.51 6.20
C ARG A 413 19.39 -25.01 4.75
N LEU A 414 18.28 -24.44 4.26
CA LEU A 414 18.15 -23.94 2.89
C LEU A 414 19.08 -22.75 2.61
N TRP A 415 19.46 -22.00 3.64
CA TRP A 415 20.47 -20.94 3.54
C TRP A 415 21.84 -21.45 3.07
N ASN A 416 22.18 -22.69 3.37
CA ASN A 416 23.46 -23.27 2.99
C ASN A 416 23.38 -24.04 1.67
N THR A 417 22.23 -24.66 1.37
CA THR A 417 22.07 -25.47 0.16
C THR A 417 21.60 -24.66 -1.05
N MET A 418 20.71 -23.69 -0.86
CA MET A 418 20.02 -22.98 -1.95
C MET A 418 20.47 -21.53 -2.17
N CYS A 419 21.38 -20.99 -1.37
CA CYS A 419 21.79 -19.58 -1.47
C CYS A 419 23.26 -19.41 -1.84
N TYR A 420 23.52 -18.51 -2.79
CA TYR A 420 24.84 -17.98 -3.09
C TYR A 420 25.01 -16.62 -2.45
N ARG A 421 26.13 -16.35 -1.76
CA ARG A 421 26.25 -15.19 -0.86
C ARG A 421 27.42 -14.28 -1.27
N VAL A 422 27.13 -13.01 -1.49
CA VAL A 422 28.12 -11.95 -1.73
C VAL A 422 28.07 -10.94 -0.57
N ALA A 423 29.23 -10.55 -0.05
CA ALA A 423 29.32 -9.56 1.02
C ALA A 423 29.90 -8.22 0.51
N LEU A 424 29.22 -7.12 0.80
CA LEU A 424 29.67 -5.76 0.56
C LEU A 424 30.24 -5.17 1.86
N HIS A 425 31.34 -4.42 1.75
CA HIS A 425 32.06 -3.88 2.92
C HIS A 425 32.13 -2.35 2.95
N LYS A 426 32.31 -1.69 1.80
CA LYS A 426 32.48 -0.23 1.72
C LYS A 426 31.16 0.51 1.99
N MET A 427 31.10 1.27 3.09
CA MET A 427 29.95 2.11 3.44
C MET A 427 30.01 3.45 2.70
N TYR A 428 29.04 3.73 1.83
CA TYR A 428 28.92 4.99 1.09
C TYR A 428 28.03 6.02 1.81
N ARG A 429 27.05 5.59 2.62
CA ARG A 429 26.19 6.51 3.41
C ARG A 429 26.99 7.27 4.47
N CYS A 430 27.93 6.59 5.10
CA CYS A 430 28.76 7.17 6.15
C CYS A 430 29.80 8.10 5.51
N LYS A 431 29.74 9.38 5.84
CA LYS A 431 30.54 10.44 5.19
C LYS A 431 31.74 10.88 6.03
N ASP A 432 31.82 10.48 7.31
CA ASP A 432 32.95 10.81 8.19
C ASP A 432 33.53 9.60 8.94
N LYS A 433 34.85 9.66 9.22
CA LYS A 433 35.61 8.55 9.83
C LYS A 433 35.18 8.25 11.27
N VAL A 434 34.73 9.26 12.03
CA VAL A 434 34.34 9.10 13.44
C VAL A 434 33.05 8.30 13.53
N HIS A 435 32.09 8.63 12.68
CA HIS A 435 30.83 7.89 12.56
C HIS A 435 31.07 6.46 12.07
N ALA A 436 31.93 6.27 11.06
CA ALA A 436 32.27 4.93 10.56
C ALA A 436 32.87 4.04 11.65
N LYS A 437 33.78 4.57 12.47
CA LYS A 437 34.38 3.84 13.59
C LYS A 437 33.34 3.48 14.66
N LEU A 438 32.45 4.42 15.01
CA LEU A 438 31.34 4.14 15.93
C LEU A 438 30.46 3.00 15.40
N LEU A 439 30.01 3.08 14.15
CA LEU A 439 29.14 2.07 13.55
C LEU A 439 29.83 0.71 13.48
N ALA A 440 31.12 0.66 13.12
CA ALA A 440 31.89 -0.58 13.09
C ALA A 440 31.94 -1.24 14.48
N THR A 441 32.17 -0.46 15.55
CA THR A 441 32.13 -0.97 16.93
C THR A 441 30.74 -1.50 17.30
N LEU A 442 29.68 -0.70 17.07
CA LEU A 442 28.32 -1.07 17.46
C LEU A 442 27.73 -2.23 16.65
N ARG A 443 28.27 -2.49 15.45
CA ARG A 443 27.82 -3.58 14.58
C ARG A 443 28.06 -4.95 15.21
N THR A 444 29.20 -5.13 15.87
CA THR A 444 29.62 -6.44 16.40
C THR A 444 29.87 -6.46 17.90
N GLY A 445 29.91 -5.31 18.58
CA GLY A 445 30.24 -5.22 19.99
C GLY A 445 29.58 -4.06 20.73
N LYS A 446 29.82 -4.03 22.05
CA LYS A 446 29.39 -2.97 22.95
C LYS A 446 30.45 -1.84 23.03
N PRO A 447 30.06 -0.58 23.29
CA PRO A 447 31.00 0.49 23.52
C PRO A 447 31.74 0.27 24.85
N ASN A 448 33.05 0.50 24.87
CA ASN A 448 33.81 0.54 26.12
C ASN A 448 33.49 1.79 26.96
N ALA A 449 33.96 1.83 28.21
CA ALA A 449 33.71 2.93 29.15
C ALA A 449 34.07 4.33 28.59
N LYS A 450 35.17 4.45 27.81
CA LYS A 450 35.58 5.71 27.19
C LYS A 450 34.58 6.17 26.14
N LEU A 451 34.16 5.27 25.25
CA LEU A 451 33.17 5.56 24.20
C LEU A 451 31.80 5.84 24.82
N LEU A 452 31.38 5.08 25.82
CA LEU A 452 30.11 5.30 26.52
C LEU A 452 30.07 6.70 27.17
N ARG A 453 31.17 7.14 27.79
CA ARG A 453 31.29 8.50 28.35
C ARG A 453 31.17 9.58 27.27
N GLN A 454 31.68 9.34 26.06
CA GLN A 454 31.51 10.26 24.93
C GLN A 454 30.06 10.29 24.44
N LEU A 455 29.42 9.13 24.30
CA LEU A 455 28.03 9.03 23.86
C LEU A 455 27.07 9.73 24.83
N ARG A 456 27.32 9.63 26.15
CA ARG A 456 26.57 10.35 27.19
C ARG A 456 26.68 11.88 27.12
N LYS A 457 27.58 12.45 26.30
CA LYS A 457 27.62 13.90 26.03
C LYS A 457 26.63 14.32 24.94
N LYS A 458 26.13 13.38 24.11
CA LYS A 458 25.22 13.63 22.98
C LYS A 458 23.75 13.47 23.35
N MET A 459 23.36 13.84 24.57
CA MET A 459 21.98 13.66 25.03
C MET A 459 21.04 14.70 24.41
N ALA A 460 19.89 14.23 23.92
CA ALA A 460 18.85 15.08 23.32
C ALA A 460 18.12 15.95 24.35
N TRP A 461 18.04 15.49 25.60
CA TRP A 461 17.49 16.25 26.72
C TRP A 461 18.23 15.91 28.02
N ARG A 462 18.05 16.77 29.02
CA ARG A 462 18.56 16.59 30.39
C ARG A 462 17.43 16.85 31.41
N PRO A 463 17.43 16.15 32.56
CA PRO A 463 18.33 15.05 32.94
C PRO A 463 18.16 13.80 32.05
N PRO A 464 19.17 12.90 31.98
CA PRO A 464 19.04 11.63 31.24
C PRO A 464 17.89 10.77 31.78
N GLY A 465 17.10 10.19 30.89
CA GLY A 465 15.95 9.37 31.26
C GLY A 465 14.75 9.62 30.37
N ARG A 466 13.55 9.57 30.97
CA ARG A 466 12.28 9.82 30.27
C ARG A 466 12.25 11.23 29.66
N PRO A 467 11.57 11.43 28.51
CA PRO A 467 11.43 12.75 27.92
C PRO A 467 10.69 13.70 28.86
N THR A 468 11.13 14.95 28.91
CA THR A 468 10.42 16.03 29.61
C THR A 468 9.80 16.98 28.58
N VAL A 469 8.71 17.66 28.96
CA VAL A 469 8.03 18.63 28.08
C VAL A 469 9.02 19.72 27.62
N LYS A 470 9.75 20.34 28.56
CA LYS A 470 10.78 21.35 28.26
C LYS A 470 11.89 20.79 27.37
N GLY A 471 12.32 19.55 27.61
CA GLY A 471 13.36 18.88 26.82
C GLY A 471 12.95 18.66 25.38
N LEU A 472 11.75 18.10 25.15
CA LEU A 472 11.21 17.89 23.80
C LEU A 472 10.89 19.22 23.11
N GLN A 473 10.39 20.22 23.83
CA GLN A 473 10.16 21.56 23.27
C GLN A 473 11.46 22.15 22.73
N LYS A 474 12.55 22.11 23.50
CA LYS A 474 13.87 22.59 23.05
C LYS A 474 14.39 21.78 21.87
N LEU A 475 14.28 20.45 21.93
CA LEU A 475 14.70 19.56 20.85
C LEU A 475 13.96 19.88 19.55
N LEU A 476 12.63 19.86 19.56
CA LEU A 476 11.79 20.05 18.38
C LEU A 476 11.86 21.49 17.85
N LYS A 477 12.12 22.49 18.70
CA LYS A 477 12.43 23.85 18.24
C LYS A 477 13.76 23.91 17.48
N SER A 478 14.80 23.23 17.99
CA SER A 478 16.14 23.23 17.36
C SER A 478 16.25 22.32 16.14
N LYS A 479 15.47 21.24 16.11
CA LYS A 479 15.51 20.16 15.12
C LYS A 479 14.07 19.72 14.79
N PRO A 480 13.26 20.57 14.13
CA PRO A 480 11.84 20.32 13.89
C PRO A 480 11.56 19.03 13.11
N ASN A 481 12.44 18.71 12.16
CA ASN A 481 12.30 17.55 11.29
C ASN A 481 12.97 16.29 11.85
N THR A 482 13.41 16.29 13.11
CA THR A 482 14.00 15.07 13.68
C THR A 482 12.93 13.98 13.85
N THR A 483 13.32 12.76 13.52
CA THR A 483 12.55 11.56 13.90
C THR A 483 13.13 11.00 15.19
N ILE A 484 12.27 10.69 16.17
CA ILE A 484 12.71 10.04 17.41
C ILE A 484 12.46 8.53 17.27
N LEU A 485 13.52 7.74 17.37
CA LEU A 485 13.44 6.28 17.27
C LEU A 485 13.56 5.65 18.66
N THR A 486 12.67 4.71 18.96
CA THR A 486 12.61 3.99 20.25
C THR A 486 12.80 2.49 20.07
N CYS A 487 13.28 1.81 21.11
CA CYS A 487 13.33 0.35 21.14
C CYS A 487 11.93 -0.24 21.27
N THR A 488 11.06 0.36 22.10
CA THR A 488 9.74 -0.19 22.42
C THR A 488 8.59 0.70 21.94
N ARG A 489 7.40 0.09 21.77
CA ARG A 489 6.13 0.79 21.50
C ARG A 489 5.74 1.70 22.68
N ARG A 490 5.96 1.26 23.93
CA ARG A 490 5.73 2.08 25.13
C ARG A 490 6.59 3.34 25.12
N GLY A 491 7.87 3.22 24.76
CA GLY A 491 8.75 4.38 24.59
C GLY A 491 8.24 5.35 23.53
N ALA A 492 7.80 4.85 22.38
CA ALA A 492 7.22 5.67 21.32
C ALA A 492 5.96 6.41 21.80
N ALA A 493 5.05 5.72 22.51
CA ALA A 493 3.84 6.31 23.07
C ALA A 493 4.15 7.43 24.08
N VAL A 494 5.09 7.20 25.00
CA VAL A 494 5.54 8.20 25.98
C VAL A 494 6.14 9.43 25.30
N VAL A 495 7.01 9.24 24.30
CA VAL A 495 7.61 10.36 23.57
C VAL A 495 6.55 11.12 22.77
N ASN A 496 5.67 10.43 22.04
CA ASN A 496 4.60 11.06 21.28
C ASN A 496 3.68 11.89 22.18
N GLY A 497 3.19 11.33 23.29
CA GLY A 497 2.35 12.06 24.24
C GLY A 497 3.05 13.28 24.84
N THR A 498 4.34 13.17 25.15
CA THR A 498 5.13 14.30 25.67
C THR A 498 5.41 15.35 24.59
N ALA A 499 5.63 14.93 23.34
CA ALA A 499 5.83 15.82 22.21
C ALA A 499 4.59 16.67 21.93
N LEU A 500 3.39 16.06 22.00
CA LEU A 500 2.13 16.78 21.84
C LEU A 500 1.95 17.85 22.93
N LYS A 501 2.20 17.50 24.19
CA LYS A 501 2.19 18.48 25.29
C LYS A 501 3.22 19.60 25.11
N ALA A 502 4.36 19.32 24.48
CA ALA A 502 5.42 20.29 24.24
C ALA A 502 5.12 21.24 23.07
N LEU A 503 4.46 20.75 22.03
CA LEU A 503 4.15 21.51 20.81
C LEU A 503 2.82 22.27 20.89
N PHE A 504 1.84 21.71 21.62
CA PHE A 504 0.49 22.25 21.74
C PHE A 504 0.09 22.50 23.21
N PRO A 505 0.87 23.28 23.99
CA PRO A 505 0.63 23.43 25.43
C PRO A 505 -0.59 24.29 25.80
N LYS A 506 -1.09 25.12 24.87
CA LYS A 506 -2.12 26.15 25.14
C LYS A 506 -3.42 25.97 24.37
N TYR A 507 -3.50 24.97 23.48
CA TYR A 507 -4.67 24.75 22.65
C TYR A 507 -5.35 23.46 23.10
N PRO A 508 -6.67 23.46 23.34
CA PRO A 508 -7.38 22.19 23.48
C PRO A 508 -7.30 21.40 22.16
N PRO A 509 -7.29 20.06 22.21
CA PRO A 509 -7.36 19.27 21.00
C PRO A 509 -8.69 19.52 20.29
N SER A 510 -8.68 19.60 18.96
CA SER A 510 -9.89 19.73 18.14
C SER A 510 -10.81 18.51 18.29
N ALA A 511 -10.21 17.34 18.50
CA ALA A 511 -10.92 16.11 18.82
C ALA A 511 -9.97 15.12 19.51
N THR A 512 -10.52 14.08 20.12
CA THR A 512 -9.74 12.92 20.58
C THR A 512 -10.28 11.68 19.89
N LEU A 513 -9.46 11.07 19.04
CA LEU A 513 -9.88 9.99 18.15
C LEU A 513 -9.37 8.63 18.65
N PRO A 514 -10.15 7.55 18.46
CA PRO A 514 -9.65 6.19 18.53
C PRO A 514 -8.75 5.96 17.30
N ALA A 515 -7.45 5.91 17.51
CA ALA A 515 -6.45 5.86 16.46
C ALA A 515 -5.80 4.46 16.37
N ASP A 516 -4.74 4.34 15.59
CA ASP A 516 -4.04 3.09 15.27
C ASP A 516 -3.93 2.12 16.45
N VAL A 517 -4.51 0.92 16.28
CA VAL A 517 -4.59 -0.12 17.30
C VAL A 517 -3.20 -0.69 17.62
N ASP A 518 -2.31 -0.76 16.62
CA ASP A 518 -0.93 -1.24 16.80
C ASP A 518 -0.02 -0.24 17.54
N SER A 519 -0.48 0.99 17.67
CA SER A 519 0.21 2.05 18.42
C SER A 519 -0.17 2.04 19.90
N ASN A 520 -1.22 1.32 20.31
CA ASN A 520 -1.59 1.17 21.72
C ASN A 520 -0.67 0.12 22.40
N PRO A 521 0.20 0.53 23.34
CA PRO A 521 1.10 -0.40 24.01
C PRO A 521 0.38 -1.42 24.91
N GLU A 522 -0.84 -1.12 25.37
CA GLU A 522 -1.63 -2.01 26.24
C GLU A 522 -2.18 -3.23 25.50
N ASN A 523 -2.18 -3.19 24.17
CA ASN A 523 -2.54 -4.32 23.31
C ASN A 523 -1.44 -5.39 23.23
N TYR A 524 -0.30 -5.21 23.90
CA TYR A 524 0.82 -6.12 23.83
C TYR A 524 1.20 -6.69 25.20
N ALA A 525 1.16 -8.02 25.31
CA ALA A 525 1.66 -8.78 26.45
C ALA A 525 2.95 -9.51 26.05
N GLN A 526 4.05 -9.25 26.77
CA GLN A 526 5.37 -9.85 26.48
C GLN A 526 5.83 -9.70 25.01
N GLY A 527 5.43 -8.60 24.35
CA GLY A 527 5.78 -8.33 22.96
C GLY A 527 4.90 -9.02 21.90
N LYS A 528 3.94 -9.84 22.32
CA LYS A 528 2.91 -10.45 21.45
C LYS A 528 1.62 -9.62 21.51
N LEU A 529 0.96 -9.49 20.36
CA LEU A 529 -0.35 -8.84 20.28
C LEU A 529 -1.38 -9.70 21.01
N LYS A 530 -2.24 -9.08 21.82
CA LYS A 530 -3.36 -9.74 22.50
C LYS A 530 -4.40 -10.25 21.49
N PRO A 531 -5.27 -11.19 21.88
CA PRO A 531 -6.38 -11.64 21.05
C PRO A 531 -7.28 -10.47 20.61
N PRO A 532 -7.92 -10.54 19.43
CA PRO A 532 -8.79 -9.47 18.90
C PRO A 532 -9.80 -8.90 19.90
N ALA A 533 -10.43 -9.74 20.71
CA ALA A 533 -11.45 -9.36 21.69
C ALA A 533 -10.93 -8.42 22.81
N GLU A 534 -9.61 -8.38 23.04
CA GLU A 534 -8.98 -7.53 24.05
C GLU A 534 -8.31 -6.28 23.46
N LEU A 535 -8.34 -6.12 22.13
CA LEU A 535 -7.67 -5.01 21.47
C LEU A 535 -8.45 -3.71 21.65
N GLN A 536 -7.72 -2.64 21.96
CA GLN A 536 -8.28 -1.30 22.10
C GLN A 536 -7.54 -0.30 21.19
N PRO A 537 -8.23 0.61 20.49
CA PRO A 537 -7.60 1.68 19.74
C PRO A 537 -6.72 2.55 20.64
N SER A 538 -5.71 3.21 20.06
CA SER A 538 -4.94 4.19 20.84
C SER A 538 -5.72 5.50 20.97
N THR A 539 -5.70 6.14 22.13
CA THR A 539 -6.32 7.46 22.30
C THR A 539 -5.40 8.55 21.74
N MET A 540 -5.82 9.23 20.68
CA MET A 540 -5.02 10.27 20.02
C MET A 540 -5.72 11.63 20.03
N PRO A 541 -5.20 12.63 20.78
CA PRO A 541 -5.66 14.00 20.65
C PRO A 541 -5.19 14.59 19.30
N VAL A 542 -6.07 15.33 18.64
CA VAL A 542 -5.86 15.94 17.33
C VAL A 542 -5.63 17.43 17.49
N TYR A 543 -4.55 17.93 16.89
CA TYR A 543 -4.25 19.38 16.84
C TYR A 543 -3.99 19.80 15.40
N LYS A 544 -4.47 20.97 15.00
CA LYS A 544 -4.09 21.58 13.72
C LYS A 544 -2.57 21.76 13.64
N GLY A 545 -1.97 21.32 12.54
CA GLY A 545 -0.52 21.33 12.34
C GLY A 545 0.22 20.15 12.98
N MET A 546 -0.47 19.21 13.64
CA MET A 546 0.14 18.00 14.18
C MET A 546 0.65 17.10 13.06
N ARG A 547 1.89 16.62 13.19
CA ARG A 547 2.42 15.58 12.31
C ARG A 547 1.87 14.20 12.69
N VAL A 548 1.41 13.46 11.69
CA VAL A 548 0.89 12.10 11.80
C VAL A 548 1.49 11.18 10.73
N TYR A 549 1.38 9.87 10.94
CA TYR A 549 1.60 8.86 9.92
C TYR A 549 0.30 8.11 9.65
N LEU A 550 -0.02 7.87 8.37
CA LEU A 550 -1.09 6.96 7.98
C LEU A 550 -0.66 5.51 8.26
N THR A 551 -1.57 4.63 8.65
CA THR A 551 -1.24 3.26 9.11
C THR A 551 -1.88 2.13 8.30
N ARG A 552 -2.74 2.46 7.31
CA ARG A 552 -3.27 1.49 6.34
C ARG A 552 -2.97 1.87 4.89
N ASN A 553 -2.97 0.85 4.03
CA ASN A 553 -2.92 1.00 2.58
C ASN A 553 -4.34 1.02 2.05
N VAL A 554 -4.82 2.18 1.62
CA VAL A 554 -6.17 2.35 1.10
C VAL A 554 -6.11 2.80 -0.36
N ARG A 555 -5.48 3.96 -0.60
CA ARG A 555 -5.35 4.56 -1.94
C ARG A 555 -3.92 4.99 -2.21
N LYS A 556 -3.25 4.28 -3.13
CA LYS A 556 -1.85 4.54 -3.49
C LYS A 556 -1.68 5.84 -4.29
N ASP A 557 -2.71 6.22 -5.05
CA ASP A 557 -2.71 7.36 -5.97
C ASP A 557 -2.80 8.73 -5.26
N VAL A 558 -3.31 8.77 -4.02
CA VAL A 558 -3.34 9.96 -3.16
C VAL A 558 -2.46 9.85 -1.92
N ASP A 559 -1.50 8.92 -1.92
CA ASP A 559 -0.61 8.65 -0.78
C ASP A 559 -1.31 8.22 0.53
N PHE A 560 -2.53 7.68 0.46
CA PHE A 560 -3.17 7.01 1.59
C PHE A 560 -2.58 5.60 1.76
N VAL A 561 -1.33 5.56 2.21
CA VAL A 561 -0.52 4.36 2.39
C VAL A 561 0.15 4.32 3.75
N ASN A 562 0.34 3.11 4.29
CA ASN A 562 0.95 2.94 5.59
C ASN A 562 2.39 3.49 5.62
N GLY A 563 2.66 4.36 6.57
CA GLY A 563 3.94 5.04 6.75
C GLY A 563 4.07 6.36 5.98
N MET A 564 3.02 6.81 5.28
CA MET A 564 2.98 8.15 4.70
C MET A 564 2.91 9.21 5.81
N GLU A 565 3.86 10.13 5.81
CA GLU A 565 3.87 11.30 6.70
C GLU A 565 2.84 12.33 6.22
N ALA A 566 2.04 12.86 7.15
CA ALA A 566 1.08 13.90 6.87
C ALA A 566 0.99 14.91 8.01
N THR A 567 0.43 16.08 7.72
CA THR A 567 0.16 17.15 8.68
C THR A 567 -1.34 17.35 8.77
N VAL A 568 -1.88 17.36 9.99
CA VAL A 568 -3.31 17.59 10.23
C VAL A 568 -3.69 19.02 9.82
N LEU A 569 -4.70 19.14 8.96
CA LEU A 569 -5.30 20.42 8.58
C LEU A 569 -6.46 20.76 9.52
N LYS A 570 -7.41 19.83 9.67
CA LYS A 570 -8.56 19.94 10.57
C LYS A 570 -9.21 18.58 10.81
N TYR A 571 -10.07 18.51 11.81
CA TYR A 571 -11.05 17.44 11.99
C TYR A 571 -12.44 18.06 11.79
N ASP A 572 -13.31 17.36 11.08
CA ASP A 572 -14.69 17.77 10.83
C ASP A 572 -15.64 16.86 11.61
N ASP A 573 -16.29 17.42 12.63
CA ASP A 573 -17.23 16.70 13.49
C ASP A 573 -18.49 16.23 12.73
N ASN A 574 -18.90 16.94 11.67
CA ASN A 574 -20.11 16.61 10.91
C ASN A 574 -19.91 15.37 10.04
N THR A 575 -18.74 15.26 9.42
CA THR A 575 -18.42 14.18 8.49
C THR A 575 -17.60 13.05 9.11
N GLY A 576 -17.02 13.27 10.29
CA GLY A 576 -16.06 12.36 10.90
C GLY A 576 -14.75 12.26 10.09
N GLY A 577 -14.47 13.25 9.24
CA GLY A 577 -13.27 13.30 8.40
C GLY A 577 -12.11 13.98 9.11
N LEU A 578 -10.97 13.29 9.23
CA LEU A 578 -9.69 13.91 9.61
C LEU A 578 -8.94 14.32 8.35
N LEU A 579 -8.97 15.62 8.02
CA LEU A 579 -8.26 16.16 6.86
C LEU A 579 -6.77 16.31 7.17
N VAL A 580 -5.94 15.72 6.32
CA VAL A 580 -4.48 15.76 6.42
C VAL A 580 -3.86 16.14 5.08
N ARG A 581 -2.71 16.82 5.12
CA ARG A 581 -1.85 17.08 3.96
C ARG A 581 -0.64 16.17 4.03
N THR A 582 -0.50 15.28 3.06
CA THR A 582 0.65 14.36 2.96
C THR A 582 1.93 15.14 2.68
N ALA A 583 3.10 14.59 3.04
CA ALA A 583 4.39 15.23 2.79
C ALA A 583 4.71 15.44 1.28
N THR A 584 3.96 14.79 0.40
CA THR A 584 4.02 14.95 -1.06
C THR A 584 3.03 16.00 -1.59
N GLY A 585 2.14 16.53 -0.74
CA GLY A 585 1.21 17.62 -1.08
C GLY A 585 -0.21 17.19 -1.44
N PHE A 586 -0.59 15.93 -1.26
CA PHE A 586 -1.99 15.52 -1.41
C PHE A 586 -2.79 15.88 -0.16
N VAL A 587 -4.00 16.38 -0.34
CA VAL A 587 -4.97 16.54 0.74
C VAL A 587 -5.86 15.31 0.76
N VAL A 588 -5.93 14.64 1.91
CA VAL A 588 -6.63 13.37 2.09
C VAL A 588 -7.54 13.48 3.31
N SER A 589 -8.77 13.02 3.18
CA SER A 589 -9.68 12.84 4.32
C SER A 589 -9.52 11.43 4.88
N VAL A 590 -9.22 11.31 6.17
CA VAL A 590 -9.08 10.00 6.85
C VAL A 590 -10.33 9.75 7.69
N TRP A 591 -10.98 8.62 7.46
CA TRP A 591 -12.23 8.21 8.12
C TRP A 591 -12.00 7.05 9.11
N PRO A 592 -12.96 6.78 10.02
CA PRO A 592 -12.90 5.62 10.89
C PRO A 592 -13.05 4.32 10.08
N TRP A 593 -12.20 3.35 10.36
CA TRP A 593 -12.16 2.05 9.74
C TRP A 593 -12.68 0.98 10.70
N THR A 594 -13.64 0.17 10.27
CA THR A 594 -14.13 -0.99 11.03
C THR A 594 -13.38 -2.23 10.58
N ASP A 595 -12.56 -2.79 11.46
CA ASP A 595 -11.58 -3.84 11.11
C ASP A 595 -12.11 -5.25 11.37
N PRO A 596 -12.54 -6.00 10.34
CA PRO A 596 -13.10 -7.33 10.53
C PRO A 596 -12.06 -8.33 11.09
N GLU A 597 -10.78 -8.14 10.76
CA GLU A 597 -9.68 -8.98 11.28
C GLU A 597 -9.42 -8.75 12.78
N ARG A 598 -9.94 -7.65 13.33
CA ARG A 598 -9.80 -7.28 14.75
C ARG A 598 -11.14 -7.28 15.48
N GLY A 599 -12.08 -8.12 15.05
CA GLY A 599 -13.38 -8.28 15.71
C GLY A 599 -14.30 -7.07 15.55
N GLY A 600 -14.23 -6.38 14.41
CA GLY A 600 -15.08 -5.21 14.11
C GLY A 600 -14.66 -3.94 14.84
N LEU A 601 -13.40 -3.86 15.30
CA LEU A 601 -12.91 -2.71 16.03
C LEU A 601 -12.83 -1.46 15.13
N VAL A 602 -13.39 -0.35 15.60
CA VAL A 602 -13.44 0.93 14.87
C VAL A 602 -12.31 1.85 15.29
N TYR A 603 -11.49 2.31 14.33
CA TYR A 603 -10.40 3.26 14.59
C TYR A 603 -9.99 4.05 13.34
N TYR A 604 -9.40 5.22 13.53
CA TYR A 604 -8.77 5.99 12.46
C TYR A 604 -7.38 5.41 12.15
N PRO A 605 -7.05 5.10 10.88
CA PRO A 605 -5.76 4.53 10.47
C PRO A 605 -4.65 5.59 10.44
N VAL A 606 -4.42 6.25 11.58
CA VAL A 606 -3.43 7.31 11.79
C VAL A 606 -2.77 7.14 13.14
N ARG A 607 -1.56 7.66 13.28
CA ARG A 607 -0.84 7.75 14.56
C ARG A 607 0.02 9.01 14.64
N PRO A 608 0.41 9.48 15.84
CA PRO A 608 1.34 10.60 15.98
C PRO A 608 2.69 10.35 15.27
N GLY A 609 3.23 11.41 14.66
CA GLY A 609 4.39 11.33 13.77
C GLY A 609 5.75 11.71 14.37
N TYR A 610 5.88 11.84 15.69
CA TYR A 610 7.13 12.32 16.32
C TYR A 610 8.09 11.20 16.71
N ALA A 611 7.54 10.07 17.15
CA ALA A 611 8.31 8.91 17.56
C ALA A 611 7.77 7.62 16.95
N SER A 612 8.68 6.68 16.69
CA SER A 612 8.36 5.36 16.17
C SER A 612 9.42 4.35 16.60
N THR A 613 9.10 3.06 16.51
CA THR A 613 10.07 2.01 16.75
C THR A 613 11.17 1.99 15.69
N ILE A 614 12.40 1.65 16.10
CA ILE A 614 13.59 1.57 15.24
C ILE A 614 13.36 0.66 14.03
N LEU A 615 12.67 -0.47 14.22
CA LEU A 615 12.42 -1.47 13.19
C LEU A 615 11.70 -0.91 11.96
N LYS A 616 10.71 -0.01 12.15
CA LYS A 616 9.98 0.64 11.04
C LYS A 616 10.87 1.53 10.17
N PHE A 617 12.01 1.97 10.70
CA PHE A 617 12.97 2.83 10.00
C PHE A 617 14.20 2.08 9.50
N GLN A 618 14.19 0.75 9.53
CA GLN A 618 15.23 -0.01 8.83
C GLN A 618 15.22 0.35 7.32
N GLY A 619 16.35 0.28 6.62
CA GLY A 619 16.53 0.79 5.25
C GLY A 619 16.52 2.32 5.06
N ALA A 620 15.91 3.09 5.97
CA ALA A 620 15.78 4.54 5.83
C ALA A 620 17.13 5.27 5.86
N GLU A 621 17.16 6.43 5.20
CA GLU A 621 18.17 7.46 5.40
C GLU A 621 17.48 8.72 5.91
N LEU A 622 17.93 9.22 7.05
CA LEU A 622 17.34 10.35 7.75
C LEU A 622 18.33 11.52 7.79
N PRO A 623 17.84 12.77 7.69
CA PRO A 623 18.70 13.94 7.81
C PRO A 623 19.20 14.13 9.26
N HIS A 624 18.38 13.76 10.25
CA HIS A 624 18.73 13.79 11.65
C HIS A 624 17.88 12.79 12.44
N VAL A 625 18.45 12.15 13.47
CA VAL A 625 17.74 11.18 14.31
C VAL A 625 18.01 11.41 15.80
N VAL A 626 17.00 11.20 16.64
CA VAL A 626 17.21 11.03 18.08
C VAL A 626 16.92 9.58 18.44
N VAL A 627 17.89 8.89 19.02
CA VAL A 627 17.77 7.49 19.40
C VAL A 627 17.50 7.41 20.91
N TYR A 628 16.26 7.12 21.28
CA TYR A 628 15.87 6.86 22.65
C TYR A 628 15.96 5.36 22.94
N LEU A 629 17.06 4.95 23.58
CA LEU A 629 17.27 3.56 23.98
C LEU A 629 16.53 3.32 25.29
N ASP A 630 15.21 3.14 25.20
CA ASP A 630 14.28 3.04 26.34
C ASP A 630 14.22 1.64 26.98
N ALA A 631 14.87 0.65 26.34
CA ALA A 631 15.02 -0.71 26.88
C ALA A 631 16.46 -1.21 26.68
N PRO A 632 17.08 -1.79 27.73
CA PRO A 632 18.39 -2.43 27.60
C PRO A 632 18.26 -3.80 26.93
N LYS A 633 19.39 -4.36 26.46
CA LYS A 633 19.51 -5.71 25.90
C LYS A 633 18.68 -5.98 24.64
N VAL A 634 18.16 -4.95 23.97
CA VAL A 634 17.50 -5.08 22.67
C VAL A 634 18.56 -5.24 21.57
N PRO A 635 18.64 -6.40 20.88
CA PRO A 635 19.71 -6.67 19.93
C PRO A 635 19.74 -5.68 18.76
N ALA A 636 20.93 -5.15 18.47
CA ALA A 636 21.25 -4.23 17.38
C ALA A 636 20.41 -2.94 17.29
N ALA A 637 19.64 -2.58 18.33
CA ALA A 637 18.79 -1.38 18.33
C ALA A 637 19.61 -0.11 18.07
N ALA A 638 20.67 0.11 18.84
CA ALA A 638 21.52 1.28 18.71
C ALA A 638 22.21 1.36 17.33
N TYR A 639 22.80 0.26 16.86
CA TYR A 639 23.46 0.21 15.55
C TYR A 639 22.49 0.51 14.40
N THR A 640 21.30 -0.11 14.43
CA THR A 640 20.27 0.06 13.41
C THR A 640 19.77 1.50 13.36
N ALA A 641 19.53 2.11 14.52
CA ALA A 641 19.04 3.48 14.62
C ALA A 641 20.09 4.52 14.23
N ILE A 642 21.33 4.38 14.71
CA ILE A 642 22.40 5.37 14.47
C ILE A 642 22.86 5.31 13.00
N SER A 643 22.83 4.15 12.35
CA SER A 643 23.21 4.00 10.94
C SER A 643 22.21 4.58 9.93
N ARG A 644 21.14 5.25 10.40
CA ARG A 644 20.19 5.97 9.53
C ARG A 644 20.72 7.32 9.06
N VAL A 645 21.74 7.88 9.71
CA VAL A 645 22.34 9.17 9.36
C VAL A 645 23.72 9.00 8.73
N GLY A 646 24.16 10.01 7.99
CA GLY A 646 25.46 9.97 7.30
C GLY A 646 26.64 10.49 8.13
N TYR A 647 26.38 11.33 9.14
CA TYR A 647 27.43 11.98 9.94
C TYR A 647 27.24 11.79 11.44
N TYR A 648 28.34 11.85 12.19
CA TYR A 648 28.35 11.76 13.65
C TYR A 648 27.57 12.90 14.34
N LYS A 649 27.49 14.07 13.70
CA LYS A 649 26.75 15.24 14.22
C LYS A 649 25.23 15.11 14.09
N ASP A 650 24.75 14.24 13.20
CA ASP A 650 23.33 14.17 12.81
C ASP A 650 22.49 13.23 13.68
N PHE A 651 23.07 12.71 14.78
CA PHE A 651 22.29 11.98 15.78
C PHE A 651 22.50 12.53 17.19
N LEU A 652 21.45 12.36 18.00
CA LEU A 652 21.46 12.51 19.45
C LEU A 652 20.95 11.23 20.11
N LEU A 653 21.28 11.04 21.38
CA LEU A 653 20.85 9.90 22.19
C LEU A 653 19.92 10.34 23.31
N ALA A 654 19.10 9.43 23.80
CA ALA A 654 18.19 9.66 24.90
C ALA A 654 18.10 8.43 25.81
N GLY A 655 17.68 8.63 27.05
CA GLY A 655 17.57 7.58 28.07
C GLY A 655 18.77 7.47 29.02
N ILE A 656 18.73 6.47 29.90
CA ILE A 656 19.80 6.17 30.86
C ILE A 656 20.75 5.16 30.22
N LEU A 657 21.78 5.66 29.55
CA LEU A 657 22.64 4.84 28.70
C LEU A 657 23.63 4.00 29.53
N THR A 658 23.56 2.69 29.36
CA THR A 658 24.54 1.68 29.85
C THR A 658 25.06 0.86 28.68
N GLU A 659 26.10 0.05 28.88
CA GLU A 659 26.65 -0.84 27.83
C GLU A 659 25.59 -1.80 27.25
N ASP A 660 24.64 -2.24 28.07
CA ASP A 660 23.57 -3.15 27.66
C ASP A 660 22.60 -2.55 26.62
N HIS A 661 22.49 -1.23 26.54
CA HIS A 661 21.66 -0.56 25.53
C HIS A 661 22.27 -0.65 24.11
N PHE A 662 23.52 -1.11 24.01
CA PHE A 662 24.26 -1.28 22.77
C PHE A 662 24.55 -2.76 22.46
N THR A 663 23.65 -3.64 22.88
CA THR A 663 23.77 -5.09 22.61
C THR A 663 23.73 -5.36 21.10
N PRO A 664 24.68 -6.12 20.51
CA PRO A 664 24.69 -6.46 19.08
C PRO A 664 23.67 -7.55 18.72
N ALA A 665 23.42 -7.80 17.43
CA ALA A 665 22.40 -8.74 16.94
C ALA A 665 22.63 -10.22 17.34
N LYS A 666 23.90 -10.62 17.44
CA LYS A 666 24.43 -12.00 17.53
C LYS A 666 24.08 -12.90 16.34
#